data_AF-A0A8S4G5B3-F1
#
_entry.id   AF-A0A8S4G5B3-F1
#
_cell.length_a   1.000
_cell.length_b   1.000
_cell.length_c   1.000
_cell.angle_alpha   90.00
_cell.angle_beta   90.00
_cell.angle_gamma   90.00
#
_symmetry.space_group_name_H-M   'P 1'
#
loop_
_entity.id
_entity.type
_entity.pdbx_description
1 polymer ?
#
loop_
_entity_poly.entity_id
_entity_poly.type
_entity_poly.pdbx_seq_one_letter_code
_entity_poly.pdbx_strand_id
1 'polypeptide(L)'
;MSLIDNNNSLDNIQKLYYLRSFVREEPFDLIKNLPLVGESYQEALKLLKNRYENKNRIVNEHICNLLDLRTVGKSTAGNLREFVSAIRQQVAAIKNHNPNIIYWDHILTCIILRKLDGYTSRAYQLERDLDAEPSLEDLLCYLDKRALALEGTDQGLHQQQPQARYGKVAAHAAAADKPPTCLNCKSTNHKLFNCKQFQLMASKERIDFVKQNKLCNVCLGAHFSKCRFHFRCAECKGPHNTLVHYNKPALAPPVTLTGNNNSNVLLPTARVKAIAKDGTEVHFKALLDSGSQVSIVTSKLVQLLGLTPKQSATNIIGISNAKNHLKYCVPLEIHSLKSAFKTTVTCHVTDQITSQLPQSKINLDELQLPSNIEWADEQFNVPSDIHMLMGANIMFQVLLPEKSSVTPANNSGKQSPAQNDLHIFNTHFGHIIGGSLPTGSIKGQILCNKVVLKCEMDLNETLGQFWTNEKVPEIFSEKSPEHELCEQIFQNSVELKDKQFQVPLPLKLPLSEVKETLGDSFNLALKRFHNLEKKLMANPELFMQYKQFIHEFLSLGHGHYVDIEMYDINKQAAYYMPHHAIIKPESKTTKVRSVFDASIKTNKKVSLNDLQLNGPVVQRDLFDIMLLFRLGRYTITSDIKRMFRNILVDPAFTSLQNILWRDDPSQPIKCIRLDRVTYGLKSSSYLATRCLIELANRYENEYPLAAFILRNNTYVDDVLYSHNDLATVREAKQQLCSLLSLGSFNTHKWSSNNELVLSDIPLEDQHFDSIDLQKDNYNMKTLGLQINTKEDNFIITSPGTFDTNLLTKRSILSYIGRCYDPIGFINPIIVVAKSIMQKLWINNTDWNSCPPTDVEREWIQFTEDLRVMEPIQINRNVRFSDEDTVELIGFADASSSTAHGCCIYLRVTTPTGNTTLHLLCSKSRINPIQKKGMTVPRLELNAALLLSKLMSKTYDTLKLKVNVSKVYLFSDSQIVLAWLKMELTNLQAYVANRVNVIRQHTVSWQWLYISTDNNPADLVSRGVRPHELSSCEQWWHGPRFLNDSEYNFPITETNTSSDLPEVKHCLVLSSDHGSHTGPLEYVLERLVSNCSDLRKMVRLLAYILRFLNNMNKNKTKINHDYLSSAELNSALMLIIKYEQHKYFETEIDSLCKNNNLKGNQKPKTSSYITKRISHYYTAY
;
A
#
# COMPACT_ATOMS: atom_id res chain seq x y z
N MET A 1 -41.38 14.07 8.99
CA MET A 1 -42.32 14.07 7.85
C MET A 1 -43.71 13.57 8.19
N SER A 2 -43.95 12.29 8.48
CA SER A 2 -45.31 11.77 8.73
C SER A 2 -46.14 12.56 9.77
N LEU A 3 -45.48 13.16 10.76
CA LEU A 3 -46.10 14.00 11.80
C LEU A 3 -46.48 15.43 11.38
N ILE A 4 -45.94 15.94 10.28
CA ILE A 4 -46.35 17.23 9.68
C ILE A 4 -47.42 16.93 8.61
N ASP A 5 -47.20 15.87 7.83
CA ASP A 5 -48.08 15.40 6.77
C ASP A 5 -49.49 15.11 7.29
N ASN A 6 -49.58 14.29 8.35
CA ASN A 6 -50.83 13.86 8.99
C ASN A 6 -51.43 14.88 9.96
N ASN A 7 -50.85 16.08 10.11
CA ASN A 7 -51.40 17.10 10.99
C ASN A 7 -52.43 17.97 10.25
N ASN A 8 -53.71 17.84 10.61
CA ASN A 8 -54.81 18.59 9.98
C ASN A 8 -54.93 20.05 10.46
N SER A 9 -54.12 20.48 11.45
CA SER A 9 -54.14 21.85 11.98
C SER A 9 -53.22 22.84 11.24
N LEU A 10 -52.40 22.36 10.30
CA LEU A 10 -51.49 23.17 9.49
C LEU A 10 -52.02 23.29 8.05
N ASP A 11 -51.98 24.52 7.51
CA ASP A 11 -52.23 24.74 6.08
C ASP A 11 -51.07 24.18 5.24
N ASN A 12 -51.37 23.76 4.01
CA ASN A 12 -50.40 23.21 3.08
C ASN A 12 -49.25 24.20 2.76
N ILE A 13 -49.48 25.52 2.75
CA ILE A 13 -48.39 26.50 2.56
C ILE A 13 -47.39 26.41 3.72
N GLN A 14 -47.87 26.30 4.96
CA GLN A 14 -47.03 26.13 6.14
C GLN A 14 -46.28 24.79 6.07
N LYS A 15 -46.97 23.69 5.72
CA LYS A 15 -46.34 22.37 5.55
C LYS A 15 -45.23 22.38 4.48
N LEU A 16 -45.39 23.13 3.39
CA LEU A 16 -44.35 23.30 2.36
C LEU A 16 -43.15 24.11 2.87
N TYR A 17 -43.38 25.13 3.70
CA TYR A 17 -42.30 25.92 4.30
C TYR A 17 -41.43 25.08 5.24
N TYR A 18 -42.06 24.27 6.11
CA TYR A 18 -41.32 23.31 6.95
C TYR A 18 -40.65 22.21 6.13
N LEU A 19 -41.32 21.68 5.10
CA LEU A 19 -40.69 20.70 4.21
C LEU A 19 -39.37 21.24 3.66
N ARG A 20 -39.37 22.48 3.17
CA ARG A 20 -38.17 23.17 2.67
C ARG A 20 -37.09 23.42 3.71
N SER A 21 -37.43 23.76 4.95
CA SER A 21 -36.41 24.01 5.98
C SER A 21 -35.73 22.73 6.49
N PHE A 22 -36.39 21.58 6.38
CA PHE A 22 -35.86 20.28 6.84
C PHE A 22 -35.11 19.45 5.78
N VAL A 23 -35.26 19.73 4.47
CA VAL A 23 -34.36 19.16 3.45
C VAL A 23 -33.19 20.11 3.13
N ARG A 24 -32.03 19.53 2.83
CA ARG A 24 -30.80 20.23 2.40
C ARG A 24 -30.24 19.55 1.15
N GLU A 25 -29.39 20.26 0.40
CA GLU A 25 -28.70 19.75 -0.81
C GLU A 25 -29.68 19.16 -1.86
N GLU A 26 -29.37 18.02 -2.46
CA GLU A 26 -30.14 17.41 -3.57
C GLU A 26 -31.66 17.27 -3.27
N PRO A 27 -32.11 16.79 -2.10
CA PRO A 27 -33.52 16.85 -1.68
C PRO A 27 -34.14 18.25 -1.66
N PHE A 28 -33.39 19.29 -1.32
CA PHE A 28 -33.89 20.68 -1.33
C PHE A 28 -34.01 21.21 -2.75
N ASP A 29 -32.99 21.02 -3.59
CA ASP A 29 -32.98 21.50 -4.99
C ASP A 29 -34.15 20.93 -5.81
N LEU A 30 -34.57 19.69 -5.50
CA LEU A 30 -35.76 19.05 -6.07
C LEU A 30 -37.08 19.81 -5.84
N ILE A 31 -37.20 20.54 -4.73
CA ILE A 31 -38.43 21.24 -4.34
C ILE A 31 -38.27 22.75 -4.27
N LYS A 32 -37.05 23.28 -4.40
CA LYS A 32 -36.67 24.69 -4.29
C LYS A 32 -37.38 25.60 -5.30
N ASN A 33 -37.63 25.10 -6.50
CA ASN A 33 -38.20 25.88 -7.61
C ASN A 33 -39.74 25.89 -7.67
N LEU A 34 -40.42 25.19 -6.76
CA LEU A 34 -41.89 25.22 -6.67
C LEU A 34 -42.38 26.59 -6.13
N PRO A 35 -43.57 27.07 -6.52
CA PRO A 35 -44.14 28.25 -5.88
C PRO A 35 -44.57 27.97 -4.43
N LEU A 36 -44.55 28.98 -3.55
CA LEU A 36 -45.00 28.87 -2.16
C LEU A 36 -46.53 29.01 -2.07
N VAL A 37 -47.25 28.08 -2.70
CA VAL A 37 -48.72 27.99 -2.71
C VAL A 37 -49.18 26.62 -2.22
N GLY A 38 -50.41 26.52 -1.69
CA GLY A 38 -50.87 25.36 -0.95
C GLY A 38 -50.89 24.05 -1.79
N GLU A 39 -51.15 24.16 -3.08
CA GLU A 39 -51.15 23.00 -4.00
C GLU A 39 -49.75 22.39 -4.15
N SER A 40 -48.70 23.21 -4.10
CA SER A 40 -47.31 22.77 -4.29
C SER A 40 -46.76 21.95 -3.11
N TYR A 41 -47.43 21.90 -1.95
CA TYR A 41 -47.02 21.00 -0.87
C TYR A 41 -47.16 19.54 -1.26
N GLN A 42 -48.33 19.14 -1.80
CA GLN A 42 -48.56 17.76 -2.19
C GLN A 42 -47.62 17.35 -3.33
N GLU A 43 -47.28 18.27 -4.23
CA GLU A 43 -46.33 18.03 -5.30
C GLU A 43 -44.88 17.89 -4.81
N ALA A 44 -44.41 18.78 -3.92
CA ALA A 44 -43.10 18.67 -3.26
C ALA A 44 -42.96 17.36 -2.49
N LEU A 45 -44.00 16.99 -1.73
CA LEU A 45 -44.07 15.75 -0.99
C LEU A 45 -44.03 14.53 -1.92
N LYS A 46 -44.79 14.56 -3.03
CA LYS A 46 -44.83 13.50 -4.04
C LYS A 46 -43.48 13.34 -4.75
N LEU A 47 -42.79 14.43 -5.07
CA LEU A 47 -41.43 14.39 -5.64
C LEU A 47 -40.43 13.74 -4.68
N LEU A 48 -40.44 14.14 -3.40
CA LEU A 48 -39.56 13.57 -2.38
C LEU A 48 -39.86 12.09 -2.08
N LYS A 49 -41.14 11.74 -1.90
CA LYS A 49 -41.55 10.34 -1.68
C LYS A 49 -41.20 9.46 -2.89
N ASN A 50 -41.41 9.95 -4.12
CA ASN A 50 -41.04 9.23 -5.35
C ASN A 50 -39.52 9.00 -5.50
N ARG A 51 -38.67 9.93 -5.04
CA ARG A 51 -37.21 9.81 -5.19
C ARG A 51 -36.53 9.08 -4.02
N TYR A 52 -37.01 9.27 -2.79
CA TYR A 52 -36.33 8.80 -1.58
C TYR A 52 -37.11 7.74 -0.77
N GLU A 53 -38.46 7.72 -0.79
CA GLU A 53 -39.25 6.71 -0.05
C GLU A 53 -39.40 5.37 -0.81
N ASN A 54 -38.40 5.02 -1.62
CA ASN A 54 -38.37 3.75 -2.33
C ASN A 54 -37.94 2.64 -1.36
N LYS A 55 -38.93 2.03 -0.68
CA LYS A 55 -38.74 0.93 0.28
C LYS A 55 -37.88 -0.21 -0.30
N ASN A 56 -38.05 -0.53 -1.59
CA ASN A 56 -37.23 -1.54 -2.26
C ASN A 56 -35.77 -1.10 -2.43
N ARG A 57 -35.49 0.20 -2.65
CA ARG A 57 -34.11 0.71 -2.72
C ARG A 57 -33.41 0.61 -1.36
N ILE A 58 -34.09 1.01 -0.28
CA ILE A 58 -33.55 0.94 1.09
C ILE A 58 -33.29 -0.52 1.50
N VAL A 59 -34.26 -1.41 1.26
CA VAL A 59 -34.10 -2.86 1.49
C VAL A 59 -32.97 -3.43 0.63
N ASN A 60 -32.88 -3.08 -0.66
CA ASN A 60 -31.80 -3.51 -1.54
C ASN A 60 -30.44 -2.98 -1.07
N GLU A 61 -30.34 -1.78 -0.50
CA GLU A 61 -29.08 -1.21 -0.02
C GLU A 61 -28.58 -1.95 1.23
N HIS A 62 -29.46 -2.28 2.18
CA HIS A 62 -29.12 -3.15 3.31
C HIS A 62 -28.79 -4.59 2.87
N ILE A 63 -29.47 -5.13 1.86
CA ILE A 63 -29.14 -6.44 1.26
C ILE A 63 -27.78 -6.40 0.55
N CYS A 64 -27.47 -5.34 -0.21
CA CYS A 64 -26.15 -5.14 -0.80
C CYS A 64 -25.08 -5.05 0.29
N ASN A 65 -25.28 -4.25 1.34
CA ASN A 65 -24.35 -4.16 2.47
C ASN A 65 -24.11 -5.52 3.15
N LEU A 66 -25.12 -6.39 3.23
CA LEU A 66 -25.00 -7.75 3.75
C LEU A 66 -24.26 -8.69 2.78
N LEU A 67 -24.51 -8.56 1.46
CA LEU A 67 -23.79 -9.27 0.40
C LEU A 67 -22.34 -8.80 0.24
N ASP A 68 -22.04 -7.55 0.56
CA ASP A 68 -20.74 -6.89 0.43
C ASP A 68 -19.92 -6.92 1.74
N LEU A 69 -20.44 -7.55 2.80
CA LEU A 69 -19.69 -7.83 4.03
C LEU A 69 -18.31 -8.43 3.71
N ARG A 70 -17.26 -7.95 4.37
CA ARG A 70 -15.89 -8.43 4.19
C ARG A 70 -15.80 -9.91 4.57
N THR A 71 -15.00 -10.66 3.81
CA THR A 71 -14.72 -12.06 4.12
C THR A 71 -13.78 -12.17 5.33
N VAL A 72 -14.13 -13.00 6.30
CA VAL A 72 -13.29 -13.29 7.47
C VAL A 72 -12.23 -14.31 7.04
N GLY A 73 -11.03 -13.84 6.72
CA GLY A 73 -9.93 -14.70 6.24
C GLY A 73 -9.23 -15.52 7.34
N LYS A 74 -9.21 -15.01 8.58
CA LYS A 74 -8.74 -15.70 9.79
C LYS A 74 -9.73 -15.39 10.92
N SER A 75 -10.29 -16.44 11.52
CA SER A 75 -11.17 -16.35 12.68
C SER A 75 -10.35 -16.07 13.94
N THR A 76 -10.30 -14.80 14.31
CA THR A 76 -9.90 -14.32 15.64
C THR A 76 -11.16 -13.86 16.38
N ALA A 77 -11.12 -13.82 17.71
CA ALA A 77 -12.26 -13.42 18.54
C ALA A 77 -12.85 -12.05 18.13
N GLY A 78 -11.99 -11.04 17.93
CA GLY A 78 -12.41 -9.70 17.49
C GLY A 78 -13.10 -9.71 16.12
N ASN A 79 -12.48 -10.33 15.11
CA ASN A 79 -13.02 -10.39 13.75
C ASN A 79 -14.41 -11.06 13.71
N LEU A 80 -14.63 -12.13 14.51
CA LEU A 80 -15.92 -12.82 14.56
C LEU A 80 -17.00 -11.96 15.24
N ARG A 81 -16.69 -11.26 16.33
CA ARG A 81 -17.64 -10.35 17.02
C ARG A 81 -18.07 -9.18 16.15
N GLU A 82 -17.12 -8.50 15.48
CA GLU A 82 -17.44 -7.41 14.55
C GLU A 82 -18.35 -7.89 13.42
N PHE A 83 -18.07 -9.08 12.88
CA PHE A 83 -18.84 -9.68 11.80
C PHE A 83 -20.27 -10.05 12.23
N VAL A 84 -20.45 -10.69 13.40
CA VAL A 84 -21.77 -10.97 13.99
C VAL A 84 -22.56 -9.69 14.24
N SER A 85 -21.92 -8.66 14.82
CA SER A 85 -22.56 -7.37 15.09
C SER A 85 -23.05 -6.68 13.82
N ALA A 86 -22.25 -6.69 12.75
CA ALA A 86 -22.63 -6.12 11.46
C ALA A 86 -23.85 -6.83 10.86
N ILE A 87 -23.90 -8.16 10.92
CA ILE A 87 -25.03 -8.96 10.43
C ILE A 87 -26.31 -8.63 11.22
N ARG A 88 -26.27 -8.68 12.56
CA ARG A 88 -27.43 -8.36 13.41
C ARG A 88 -27.98 -6.96 13.10
N GLN A 89 -27.11 -5.97 12.90
CA GLN A 89 -27.52 -4.60 12.54
C GLN A 89 -28.23 -4.52 11.19
N GLN A 90 -27.69 -5.14 10.13
CA GLN A 90 -28.32 -5.10 8.81
C GLN A 90 -29.65 -5.88 8.81
N VAL A 91 -29.70 -7.07 9.40
CA VAL A 91 -30.91 -7.91 9.43
C VAL A 91 -32.04 -7.22 10.22
N ALA A 92 -31.74 -6.53 11.33
CA ALA A 92 -32.72 -5.72 12.05
C ALA A 92 -33.29 -4.57 11.18
N ALA A 93 -32.45 -3.89 10.40
CA ALA A 93 -32.90 -2.84 9.49
C ALA A 93 -33.82 -3.39 8.38
N ILE A 94 -33.50 -4.55 7.80
CA ILE A 94 -34.34 -5.17 6.77
C ILE A 94 -35.67 -5.65 7.38
N LYS A 95 -35.67 -6.30 8.56
CA LYS A 95 -36.90 -6.71 9.30
C LYS A 95 -37.83 -5.52 9.60
N ASN A 96 -37.29 -4.35 9.94
CA ASN A 96 -38.07 -3.13 10.16
C ASN A 96 -38.74 -2.57 8.88
N HIS A 97 -38.16 -2.79 7.70
CA HIS A 97 -38.70 -2.29 6.43
C HIS A 97 -39.53 -3.32 5.65
N ASN A 98 -39.39 -4.61 5.95
CA ASN A 98 -40.22 -5.69 5.41
C ASN A 98 -40.43 -6.79 6.48
N PRO A 99 -41.60 -6.88 7.12
CA PRO A 99 -41.84 -7.84 8.22
C PRO A 99 -41.84 -9.32 7.80
N ASN A 100 -42.06 -9.65 6.53
CA ASN A 100 -42.29 -11.03 6.05
C ASN A 100 -41.00 -11.82 5.76
N ILE A 101 -39.94 -11.61 6.54
CA ILE A 101 -38.59 -12.16 6.32
C ILE A 101 -38.37 -13.53 6.97
N ILE A 102 -39.40 -14.10 7.60
CA ILE A 102 -39.36 -15.36 8.37
C ILE A 102 -38.72 -16.55 7.61
N TYR A 103 -38.78 -16.55 6.28
CA TYR A 103 -38.23 -17.61 5.42
C TYR A 103 -36.83 -17.34 4.85
N TRP A 104 -36.16 -16.24 5.24
CA TRP A 104 -34.89 -15.82 4.64
C TRP A 104 -33.66 -16.38 5.37
N ASP A 105 -33.84 -16.89 6.60
CA ASP A 105 -32.76 -17.39 7.45
C ASP A 105 -31.87 -18.40 6.72
N HIS A 106 -32.44 -19.36 5.99
CA HIS A 106 -31.68 -20.32 5.19
C HIS A 106 -30.77 -19.66 4.14
N ILE A 107 -31.28 -18.64 3.44
CA ILE A 107 -30.53 -17.91 2.40
C ILE A 107 -29.45 -17.03 3.03
N LEU A 108 -29.77 -16.34 4.13
CA LEU A 108 -28.82 -15.49 4.87
C LEU A 108 -27.69 -16.34 5.47
N THR A 109 -28.00 -17.46 6.13
CA THR A 109 -27.04 -18.44 6.62
C THR A 109 -26.12 -18.93 5.50
N CYS A 110 -26.67 -19.25 4.32
CA CYS A 110 -25.85 -19.64 3.15
C CYS A 110 -24.94 -18.52 2.62
N ILE A 111 -25.38 -17.26 2.66
CA ILE A 111 -24.55 -16.10 2.28
C ILE A 111 -23.42 -15.91 3.30
N ILE A 112 -23.74 -15.96 4.60
CA ILE A 112 -22.82 -15.72 5.71
C ILE A 112 -21.77 -16.82 5.81
N LEU A 113 -22.14 -18.09 5.66
CA LEU A 113 -21.19 -19.22 5.61
C LEU A 113 -20.17 -19.10 4.48
N ARG A 114 -20.52 -18.45 3.36
CA ARG A 114 -19.60 -18.17 2.25
C ARG A 114 -18.70 -16.96 2.48
N LYS A 115 -18.91 -16.22 3.57
CA LYS A 115 -18.12 -15.06 4.01
C LYS A 115 -17.21 -15.38 5.19
N LEU A 116 -17.43 -16.50 5.87
CA LEU A 116 -16.54 -17.01 6.93
C LEU A 116 -15.37 -17.79 6.35
N ASP A 117 -14.35 -18.02 7.18
CA ASP A 117 -13.23 -18.88 6.80
C ASP A 117 -13.68 -20.35 6.67
N GLY A 118 -12.94 -21.09 5.86
CA GLY A 118 -13.27 -22.48 5.54
C GLY A 118 -13.11 -23.47 6.71
N TYR A 119 -12.53 -23.10 7.86
CA TYR A 119 -12.51 -23.94 9.06
C TYR A 119 -13.78 -23.71 9.88
N THR A 120 -14.06 -22.46 10.26
CA THR A 120 -15.27 -22.05 11.00
C THR A 120 -16.54 -22.48 10.30
N SER A 121 -16.63 -22.30 8.97
CA SER A 121 -17.80 -22.72 8.19
C SER A 121 -18.01 -24.24 8.17
N ARG A 122 -16.93 -25.04 8.29
CA ARG A 122 -17.02 -26.51 8.39
C ARG A 122 -17.34 -26.97 9.80
N ALA A 123 -16.74 -26.37 10.82
CA ALA A 123 -17.00 -26.70 12.22
C ALA A 123 -18.48 -26.45 12.59
N TYR A 124 -19.08 -25.34 12.15
CA TYR A 124 -20.53 -25.11 12.30
C TYR A 124 -21.38 -26.23 11.67
N GLN A 125 -21.01 -26.72 10.48
CA GLN A 125 -21.76 -27.79 9.80
C GLN A 125 -21.60 -29.17 10.47
N LEU A 126 -20.59 -29.35 11.32
CA LEU A 126 -20.36 -30.58 12.10
C LEU A 126 -21.03 -30.51 13.49
N GLU A 127 -21.14 -29.32 14.08
CA GLU A 127 -21.72 -29.12 15.42
C GLU A 127 -23.24 -28.85 15.40
N ARG A 128 -23.80 -28.44 14.26
CA ARG A 128 -25.25 -28.25 14.12
C ARG A 128 -25.99 -29.59 14.00
N ASP A 129 -27.23 -29.62 14.47
CA ASP A 129 -28.17 -30.68 14.12
C ASP A 129 -28.40 -30.67 12.59
N LEU A 130 -28.33 -31.85 11.97
CA LEU A 130 -28.51 -32.03 10.53
C LEU A 130 -29.98 -32.26 10.14
N ASP A 131 -30.82 -32.67 11.10
CA ASP A 131 -32.25 -32.92 10.90
C ASP A 131 -33.11 -31.66 11.18
N ALA A 132 -32.51 -30.60 11.73
CA ALA A 132 -33.13 -29.30 11.95
C ALA A 132 -32.87 -28.29 10.81
N GLU A 133 -33.86 -27.43 10.50
CA GLU A 133 -33.65 -26.33 9.56
C GLU A 133 -32.66 -25.29 10.13
N PRO A 134 -31.67 -24.82 9.34
CA PRO A 134 -30.64 -23.93 9.86
C PRO A 134 -31.15 -22.50 10.05
N SER A 135 -31.45 -22.13 11.29
CA SER A 135 -31.79 -20.74 11.64
C SER A 135 -30.58 -19.83 11.56
N LEU A 136 -30.82 -18.54 11.31
CA LEU A 136 -29.75 -17.56 11.32
C LEU A 136 -29.22 -17.32 12.74
N GLU A 137 -30.09 -17.38 13.76
CA GLU A 137 -29.69 -17.13 15.13
C GLU A 137 -28.81 -18.25 15.70
N ASP A 138 -29.00 -19.51 15.28
CA ASP A 138 -28.11 -20.62 15.67
C ASP A 138 -26.70 -20.44 15.09
N LEU A 139 -26.57 -19.94 13.85
CA LEU A 139 -25.27 -19.58 13.28
C LEU A 139 -24.63 -18.41 14.04
N LEU A 140 -25.38 -17.37 14.37
CA LEU A 140 -24.83 -16.21 15.11
C LEU A 140 -24.42 -16.61 16.54
N CYS A 141 -25.23 -17.43 17.22
CA CYS A 141 -24.93 -18.02 18.53
C CYS A 141 -23.69 -18.92 18.49
N TYR A 142 -23.53 -19.72 17.42
CA TYR A 142 -22.31 -20.49 17.19
C TYR A 142 -21.07 -19.61 17.05
N LEU A 143 -21.16 -18.54 16.24
CA LEU A 143 -20.03 -17.63 16.02
C LEU A 143 -19.66 -16.85 17.29
N ASP A 144 -20.64 -16.46 18.10
CA ASP A 144 -20.40 -15.85 19.42
C ASP A 144 -19.70 -16.83 20.38
N LYS A 145 -20.17 -18.09 20.48
CA LYS A 145 -19.51 -19.16 21.27
C LYS A 145 -18.09 -19.44 20.79
N ARG A 146 -17.89 -19.47 19.48
CA ARG A 146 -16.58 -19.73 18.86
C ARG A 146 -15.61 -18.56 19.04
N ALA A 147 -16.10 -17.32 19.00
CA ALA A 147 -15.30 -16.14 19.33
C ALA A 147 -14.82 -16.21 20.79
N LEU A 148 -15.68 -16.60 21.73
CA LEU A 148 -15.31 -16.82 23.14
C LEU A 148 -14.28 -17.95 23.32
N ALA A 149 -14.44 -19.08 22.63
CA ALA A 149 -13.47 -20.20 22.70
C ALA A 149 -12.07 -19.83 22.17
N LEU A 150 -12.00 -18.93 21.18
CA LEU A 150 -10.74 -18.42 20.63
C LEU A 150 -10.02 -17.46 21.59
N GLU A 151 -10.72 -16.79 22.50
CA GLU A 151 -10.08 -15.97 23.57
C GLU A 151 -9.35 -16.84 24.60
N GLY A 152 -9.76 -18.09 24.76
CA GLY A 152 -9.10 -19.06 25.65
C GLY A 152 -7.92 -19.82 25.04
N THR A 153 -7.60 -19.62 23.75
CA THR A 153 -6.62 -20.45 23.01
C THR A 153 -5.53 -19.66 22.27
N ASP A 154 -5.45 -18.33 22.43
CA ASP A 154 -4.38 -17.51 21.84
C ASP A 154 -2.99 -17.66 22.54
N GLN A 155 -2.82 -18.68 23.39
CA GLN A 155 -1.52 -19.14 23.89
C GLN A 155 -1.16 -20.52 23.31
N GLY A 156 -0.41 -20.51 22.21
CA GLY A 156 0.48 -21.63 21.85
C GLY A 156 0.16 -22.43 20.58
N LEU A 157 1.21 -22.57 19.77
CA LEU A 157 1.52 -23.69 18.85
C LEU A 157 0.82 -23.79 17.48
N HIS A 158 1.67 -23.81 16.45
CA HIS A 158 1.42 -24.43 15.15
C HIS A 158 1.17 -25.94 15.28
N GLN A 159 0.36 -26.53 14.39
CA GLN A 159 0.85 -27.47 13.35
C GLN A 159 -0.24 -28.00 12.37
N GLN A 160 0.16 -28.09 11.09
CA GLN A 160 -0.15 -29.10 10.06
C GLN A 160 -1.60 -29.40 9.58
N GLN A 161 -1.70 -29.86 8.32
CA GLN A 161 -2.93 -30.25 7.60
C GLN A 161 -3.23 -31.76 7.79
N PRO A 162 -4.44 -32.27 7.46
CA PRO A 162 -4.62 -32.81 6.08
C PRO A 162 -6.03 -32.73 5.44
N GLN A 163 -6.02 -32.67 4.10
CA GLN A 163 -6.88 -33.25 3.04
C GLN A 163 -8.39 -33.64 3.22
N ALA A 164 -9.18 -33.37 2.15
CA ALA A 164 -10.03 -34.33 1.38
C ALA A 164 -11.57 -34.10 1.20
N ARG A 165 -11.95 -33.97 -0.10
CA ARG A 165 -13.12 -34.53 -0.86
C ARG A 165 -14.59 -34.00 -0.75
N TYR A 166 -15.13 -33.71 -1.96
CA TYR A 166 -16.50 -33.73 -2.57
C TYR A 166 -17.74 -34.18 -1.74
N GLY A 167 -19.00 -33.74 -1.94
CA GLY A 167 -19.72 -32.97 -3.00
C GLY A 167 -21.09 -32.42 -2.48
N LYS A 168 -22.29 -32.48 -3.12
CA LYS A 168 -22.76 -32.82 -4.50
C LYS A 168 -24.29 -32.52 -4.68
N VAL A 169 -24.74 -31.90 -5.81
CA VAL A 169 -26.15 -31.90 -6.38
C VAL A 169 -27.28 -31.12 -5.64
N ALA A 170 -28.39 -30.82 -6.35
CA ALA A 170 -29.55 -30.00 -5.96
C ALA A 170 -30.93 -30.66 -6.29
N ALA A 171 -32.02 -30.10 -5.74
CA ALA A 171 -33.45 -30.44 -5.93
C ALA A 171 -34.32 -29.23 -5.48
N HIS A 172 -35.59 -28.98 -5.85
CA HIS A 172 -36.48 -29.47 -6.93
C HIS A 172 -37.67 -28.47 -7.10
N ALA A 173 -38.28 -28.41 -8.31
CA ALA A 173 -39.71 -28.13 -8.61
C ALA A 173 -40.41 -26.82 -8.10
N ALA A 174 -41.64 -26.47 -8.51
CA ALA A 174 -42.26 -26.39 -9.86
C ALA A 174 -43.60 -25.59 -9.74
N ALA A 175 -44.01 -24.84 -10.77
CA ALA A 175 -45.39 -24.41 -10.99
C ALA A 175 -45.59 -24.04 -12.48
N ALA A 176 -46.74 -24.36 -13.06
CA ALA A 176 -46.96 -24.32 -14.51
C ALA A 176 -48.01 -23.29 -14.93
N ASP A 177 -47.82 -22.69 -16.10
CA ASP A 177 -48.91 -22.21 -16.95
C ASP A 177 -48.48 -22.23 -18.44
N LYS A 178 -49.45 -22.25 -19.36
CA LYS A 178 -49.33 -22.73 -20.77
C LYS A 178 -48.07 -22.26 -21.56
N PRO A 179 -47.48 -23.14 -22.41
CA PRO A 179 -46.19 -22.88 -23.07
C PRO A 179 -46.30 -21.86 -24.22
N PRO A 180 -45.64 -20.70 -24.16
CA PRO A 180 -45.49 -19.81 -25.31
C PRO A 180 -44.52 -20.40 -26.34
N THR A 181 -45.00 -20.54 -27.57
CA THR A 181 -44.23 -20.97 -28.74
C THR A 181 -43.08 -20.01 -29.08
N CYS A 182 -41.93 -20.56 -29.46
CA CYS A 182 -40.80 -19.78 -29.94
C CYS A 182 -41.08 -19.20 -31.33
N LEU A 183 -41.11 -17.87 -31.46
CA LEU A 183 -41.36 -17.18 -32.73
C LEU A 183 -40.29 -17.44 -33.82
N ASN A 184 -39.06 -17.82 -33.46
CA ASN A 184 -38.00 -18.12 -34.44
C ASN A 184 -38.10 -19.54 -35.01
N CYS A 185 -37.99 -20.58 -34.17
CA CYS A 185 -38.02 -21.98 -34.62
C CYS A 185 -39.40 -22.65 -34.60
N LYS A 186 -40.47 -21.93 -34.23
CA LYS A 186 -41.87 -22.38 -34.08
C LYS A 186 -42.12 -23.53 -33.08
N SER A 187 -41.11 -23.96 -32.32
CA SER A 187 -41.24 -24.99 -31.28
C SER A 187 -42.00 -24.49 -30.03
N THR A 188 -42.83 -25.36 -29.45
CA THR A 188 -43.51 -25.17 -28.15
C THR A 188 -42.60 -25.32 -26.93
N ASN A 189 -41.41 -25.92 -27.08
CA ASN A 189 -40.62 -26.41 -25.95
C ASN A 189 -39.77 -25.34 -25.25
N HIS A 190 -39.65 -24.14 -25.81
CA HIS A 190 -38.85 -23.06 -25.23
C HIS A 190 -39.31 -21.67 -25.71
N LYS A 191 -39.00 -20.63 -24.92
CA LYS A 191 -39.18 -19.22 -25.32
C LYS A 191 -38.00 -18.75 -26.18
N LEU A 192 -38.19 -17.65 -26.93
CA LEU A 192 -37.19 -17.08 -27.82
C LEU A 192 -35.81 -16.87 -27.16
N PHE A 193 -35.76 -16.51 -25.87
CA PHE A 193 -34.51 -16.34 -25.12
C PHE A 193 -33.69 -17.65 -24.97
N ASN A 194 -34.34 -18.81 -25.01
CA ASN A 194 -33.72 -20.14 -24.94
C ASN A 194 -33.60 -20.82 -26.33
N CYS A 195 -33.91 -20.11 -27.42
CA CYS A 195 -33.86 -20.69 -28.76
C CYS A 195 -32.41 -20.73 -29.28
N LYS A 196 -31.82 -21.92 -29.39
CA LYS A 196 -30.47 -22.12 -29.97
C LYS A 196 -30.32 -21.41 -31.32
N GLN A 197 -31.27 -21.58 -32.25
CA GLN A 197 -31.24 -20.89 -33.55
C GLN A 197 -31.27 -19.36 -33.43
N PHE A 198 -31.98 -18.79 -32.46
CA PHE A 198 -31.97 -17.34 -32.23
C PHE A 198 -30.65 -16.88 -31.60
N GLN A 199 -30.10 -17.66 -30.67
CA GLN A 199 -28.82 -17.34 -30.03
C GLN A 199 -27.62 -17.41 -30.99
N LEU A 200 -27.71 -18.24 -32.04
CA LEU A 200 -26.68 -18.40 -33.08
C LEU A 200 -26.67 -17.27 -34.14
N MET A 201 -27.74 -16.49 -34.27
CA MET A 201 -27.79 -15.33 -35.18
C MET A 201 -26.84 -14.22 -34.74
N ALA A 202 -26.30 -13.46 -35.69
CA ALA A 202 -25.42 -12.33 -35.37
C ALA A 202 -26.17 -11.27 -34.54
N SER A 203 -25.48 -10.53 -33.65
CA SER A 203 -26.15 -9.56 -32.76
C SER A 203 -26.99 -8.50 -33.49
N LYS A 204 -26.61 -8.14 -34.72
CA LYS A 204 -27.38 -7.22 -35.57
C LYS A 204 -28.66 -7.87 -36.10
N GLU A 205 -28.57 -9.10 -36.61
CA GLU A 205 -29.71 -9.90 -37.06
C GLU A 205 -30.71 -10.17 -35.93
N ARG A 206 -30.22 -10.47 -34.72
CA ARG A 206 -31.07 -10.64 -33.51
C ARG A 206 -31.85 -9.38 -33.17
N ILE A 207 -31.24 -8.21 -33.26
CA ILE A 207 -31.90 -6.92 -33.04
C ILE A 207 -32.96 -6.66 -34.12
N ASP A 208 -32.61 -6.90 -35.39
CA ASP A 208 -33.52 -6.60 -36.50
C ASP A 208 -34.69 -7.61 -36.56
N PHE A 209 -34.48 -8.88 -36.20
CA PHE A 209 -35.53 -9.87 -35.97
C PHE A 209 -36.50 -9.44 -34.85
N VAL A 210 -35.99 -8.92 -33.74
CA VAL A 210 -36.80 -8.43 -32.61
C VAL A 210 -37.63 -7.20 -33.00
N LYS A 211 -37.05 -6.27 -33.78
CA LYS A 211 -37.79 -5.12 -34.34
C LYS A 211 -38.88 -5.54 -35.31
N GLN A 212 -38.55 -6.40 -36.29
CA GLN A 212 -39.48 -6.86 -37.33
C GLN A 212 -40.69 -7.58 -36.71
N ASN A 213 -40.47 -8.43 -35.70
CA ASN A 213 -41.52 -9.15 -34.99
C ASN A 213 -42.20 -8.33 -33.86
N LYS A 214 -41.90 -7.02 -33.74
CA LYS A 214 -42.46 -6.09 -32.74
C LYS A 214 -42.33 -6.59 -31.29
N LEU A 215 -41.21 -7.22 -30.96
CA LEU A 215 -40.91 -7.76 -29.64
C LEU A 215 -40.21 -6.73 -28.75
N CYS A 216 -40.40 -6.81 -27.44
CA CYS A 216 -39.74 -5.93 -26.51
C CYS A 216 -38.24 -6.25 -26.37
N ASN A 217 -37.38 -5.25 -26.56
CA ASN A 217 -35.92 -5.38 -26.41
C ASN A 217 -35.47 -5.88 -25.02
N VAL A 218 -36.28 -5.82 -23.97
CA VAL A 218 -35.90 -6.21 -22.59
C VAL A 218 -36.28 -7.66 -22.27
N CYS A 219 -37.54 -8.05 -22.49
CA CYS A 219 -38.05 -9.38 -22.16
C CYS A 219 -38.16 -10.33 -23.36
N LEU A 220 -37.92 -9.85 -24.58
CA LEU A 220 -38.04 -10.58 -25.85
C LEU A 220 -39.45 -11.18 -26.09
N GLY A 221 -40.47 -10.63 -25.44
CA GLY A 221 -41.88 -10.99 -25.61
C GLY A 221 -42.70 -9.87 -26.25
N ALA A 222 -43.88 -10.20 -26.78
CA ALA A 222 -44.81 -9.25 -27.37
C ALA A 222 -45.65 -8.57 -26.27
N HIS A 223 -45.60 -7.24 -26.20
CA HIS A 223 -46.53 -6.43 -25.39
C HIS A 223 -46.60 -4.98 -25.90
N PHE A 224 -47.75 -4.34 -25.75
CA PHE A 224 -48.03 -3.01 -26.30
C PHE A 224 -47.82 -1.84 -25.30
N SER A 225 -47.47 -2.14 -24.04
CA SER A 225 -47.27 -1.15 -22.96
C SER A 225 -45.87 -1.22 -22.35
N LYS A 226 -45.55 -0.39 -21.34
CA LYS A 226 -44.22 -0.39 -20.67
C LYS A 226 -43.88 -1.78 -20.12
N CYS A 227 -42.66 -2.26 -20.40
CA CYS A 227 -42.20 -3.58 -19.96
C CYS A 227 -42.15 -3.67 -18.43
N ARG A 228 -42.77 -4.71 -17.85
CA ARG A 228 -42.75 -4.99 -16.40
C ARG A 228 -41.46 -5.66 -15.91
N PHE A 229 -40.60 -6.12 -16.82
CA PHE A 229 -39.32 -6.71 -16.47
C PHE A 229 -38.23 -5.65 -16.40
N HIS A 230 -37.61 -5.48 -15.23
CA HIS A 230 -36.46 -4.58 -15.03
C HIS A 230 -35.11 -5.28 -15.31
N PHE A 231 -35.06 -6.11 -16.35
CA PHE A 231 -33.82 -6.73 -16.79
C PHE A 231 -32.90 -5.66 -17.39
N ARG A 232 -31.64 -5.64 -16.95
CA ARG A 232 -30.57 -4.82 -17.53
C ARG A 232 -29.54 -5.75 -18.16
N CYS A 233 -29.03 -5.36 -19.33
CA CYS A 233 -27.99 -6.09 -20.05
C CYS A 233 -26.81 -6.41 -19.10
N ALA A 234 -26.41 -7.69 -19.03
CA ALA A 234 -25.34 -8.11 -18.14
C ALA A 234 -23.97 -7.50 -18.53
N GLU A 235 -23.79 -7.17 -19.81
CA GLU A 235 -22.55 -6.60 -20.35
C GLU A 235 -22.48 -5.07 -20.17
N CYS A 236 -23.50 -4.31 -20.58
CA CYS A 236 -23.46 -2.83 -20.54
C CYS A 236 -24.44 -2.14 -19.58
N LYS A 237 -25.23 -2.90 -18.80
CA LYS A 237 -26.26 -2.43 -17.85
C LYS A 237 -27.37 -1.53 -18.44
N GLY A 238 -27.47 -1.47 -19.76
CA GLY A 238 -28.53 -0.79 -20.52
C GLY A 238 -29.90 -1.50 -20.47
N PRO A 239 -30.99 -0.81 -20.84
CA PRO A 239 -32.36 -1.32 -20.80
C PRO A 239 -32.70 -2.21 -22.02
N HIS A 240 -31.96 -3.30 -22.17
CA HIS A 240 -32.18 -4.34 -23.19
C HIS A 240 -31.68 -5.71 -22.69
N ASN A 241 -32.16 -6.77 -23.31
CA ASN A 241 -31.77 -8.15 -23.03
C ASN A 241 -30.33 -8.40 -23.51
N THR A 242 -29.52 -9.13 -22.75
CA THR A 242 -28.12 -9.42 -23.12
C THR A 242 -28.02 -10.11 -24.48
N LEU A 243 -29.02 -10.92 -24.87
CA LEU A 243 -29.05 -11.60 -26.17
C LEU A 243 -29.22 -10.67 -27.38
N VAL A 244 -29.67 -9.43 -27.18
CA VAL A 244 -29.71 -8.38 -28.22
C VAL A 244 -28.70 -7.27 -27.92
N HIS A 245 -27.68 -7.54 -27.10
CA HIS A 245 -26.61 -6.57 -26.91
C HIS A 245 -25.76 -6.48 -28.17
N TYR A 246 -25.70 -5.28 -28.73
CA TYR A 246 -24.75 -4.90 -29.77
C TYR A 246 -23.67 -4.05 -29.13
N ASN A 247 -22.51 -4.65 -28.91
CA ASN A 247 -21.28 -3.88 -28.77
C ASN A 247 -21.09 -3.11 -30.08
N LYS A 248 -21.37 -1.79 -30.08
CA LYS A 248 -20.62 -0.90 -30.98
C LYS A 248 -19.15 -1.20 -30.68
N PRO A 249 -18.31 -1.50 -31.68
CA PRO A 249 -16.89 -1.67 -31.43
C PRO A 249 -16.38 -0.35 -30.88
N ALA A 250 -16.17 -0.30 -29.57
CA ALA A 250 -15.32 0.71 -28.99
C ALA A 250 -13.96 0.49 -29.66
N LEU A 251 -13.38 1.55 -30.19
CA LEU A 251 -11.93 1.59 -30.36
C LEU A 251 -11.37 1.37 -28.96
N ALA A 252 -10.92 0.14 -28.70
CA ALA A 252 -10.14 -0.14 -27.51
C ALA A 252 -8.98 0.87 -27.51
N PRO A 253 -8.62 1.46 -26.36
CA PRO A 253 -7.44 2.31 -26.31
C PRO A 253 -6.29 1.47 -26.88
N PRO A 254 -5.61 1.93 -27.96
CA PRO A 254 -4.54 1.15 -28.53
C PRO A 254 -3.50 0.94 -27.43
N VAL A 255 -3.09 -0.31 -27.22
CA VAL A 255 -1.98 -0.65 -26.32
C VAL A 255 -0.71 -0.11 -26.98
N THR A 256 -0.48 1.18 -26.72
CA THR A 256 0.48 2.00 -27.47
C THR A 256 1.75 2.07 -26.68
N LEU A 257 2.81 1.42 -27.16
CA LEU A 257 4.17 1.77 -26.77
C LEU A 257 5.09 1.73 -27.99
N THR A 258 5.85 2.80 -28.14
CA THR A 258 6.68 3.16 -29.30
C THR A 258 7.91 2.29 -29.50
N GLY A 259 8.37 2.17 -30.75
CA GLY A 259 9.62 1.51 -31.13
C GLY A 259 9.55 0.88 -32.52
N ASN A 260 10.14 1.55 -33.52
CA ASN A 260 10.15 1.09 -34.91
C ASN A 260 10.84 -0.27 -35.07
N ASN A 261 10.18 -1.21 -35.75
CA ASN A 261 10.80 -2.27 -36.54
C ASN A 261 9.82 -2.63 -37.67
N ASN A 262 10.23 -2.44 -38.93
CA ASN A 262 9.35 -2.56 -40.11
C ASN A 262 9.04 -4.01 -40.55
N SER A 263 9.28 -5.01 -39.68
CA SER A 263 9.12 -6.43 -39.99
C SER A 263 7.69 -6.91 -39.68
N ASN A 264 6.81 -6.86 -40.68
CA ASN A 264 5.49 -7.49 -40.62
C ASN A 264 5.66 -9.03 -40.73
N VAL A 265 5.05 -9.82 -39.84
CA VAL A 265 5.16 -11.28 -39.86
C VAL A 265 3.77 -11.92 -39.85
N LEU A 266 3.53 -12.84 -40.78
CA LEU A 266 2.35 -13.69 -40.84
C LEU A 266 2.57 -14.94 -39.96
N LEU A 267 1.63 -15.21 -39.05
CA LEU A 267 1.67 -16.37 -38.16
C LEU A 267 0.82 -17.52 -38.72
N PRO A 268 1.28 -18.78 -38.63
CA PRO A 268 0.57 -19.92 -39.19
C PRO A 268 -0.70 -20.26 -38.42
N THR A 269 -1.83 -20.26 -39.13
CA THR A 269 -3.15 -20.64 -38.61
C THR A 269 -3.73 -21.84 -39.37
N ALA A 270 -4.53 -22.65 -38.68
CA ALA A 270 -5.30 -23.75 -39.25
C ALA A 270 -6.75 -23.69 -38.77
N ARG A 271 -7.70 -24.06 -39.64
CA ARG A 271 -9.11 -24.21 -39.30
C ARG A 271 -9.38 -25.68 -39.00
N VAL A 272 -9.81 -25.96 -37.77
CA VAL A 272 -10.06 -27.32 -37.29
C VAL A 272 -11.50 -27.48 -36.84
N LYS A 273 -12.00 -28.72 -36.86
CA LYS A 273 -13.33 -29.06 -36.33
C LYS A 273 -13.19 -29.85 -35.03
N ALA A 274 -14.14 -29.66 -34.12
CA ALA A 274 -14.37 -30.56 -33.00
C ALA A 274 -15.88 -30.84 -32.89
N ILE A 275 -16.24 -31.98 -32.33
CA ILE A 275 -17.63 -32.41 -32.17
C ILE A 275 -18.08 -32.06 -30.74
N ALA A 276 -19.16 -31.28 -30.62
CA ALA A 276 -19.77 -30.94 -29.35
C ALA A 276 -20.49 -32.15 -28.72
N LYS A 277 -20.72 -32.12 -27.40
CA LYS A 277 -21.45 -33.20 -26.70
C LYS A 277 -22.87 -33.47 -27.22
N ASP A 278 -23.50 -32.52 -27.90
CA ASP A 278 -24.82 -32.69 -28.53
C ASP A 278 -24.76 -33.15 -29.99
N GLY A 279 -23.57 -33.54 -30.47
CA GLY A 279 -23.33 -33.99 -31.85
C GLY A 279 -23.07 -32.86 -32.84
N THR A 280 -23.18 -31.59 -32.43
CA THR A 280 -22.95 -30.44 -33.32
C THR A 280 -21.49 -30.33 -33.72
N GLU A 281 -21.20 -30.21 -35.02
CA GLU A 281 -19.85 -29.93 -35.52
C GLU A 281 -19.52 -28.44 -35.36
N VAL A 282 -18.40 -28.12 -34.69
CA VAL A 282 -17.95 -26.74 -34.43
C VAL A 282 -16.60 -26.52 -35.08
N HIS A 283 -16.53 -25.55 -36.01
CA HIS A 283 -15.29 -25.15 -36.69
C HIS A 283 -14.69 -23.92 -36.02
N PHE A 284 -13.38 -23.89 -35.84
CA PHE A 284 -12.69 -22.76 -35.24
C PHE A 284 -11.26 -22.61 -35.75
N LYS A 285 -10.72 -21.39 -35.64
CA LYS A 285 -9.33 -21.08 -36.00
C LYS A 285 -8.40 -21.37 -34.84
N ALA A 286 -7.34 -22.11 -35.13
CA ALA A 286 -6.24 -22.42 -34.23
C ALA A 286 -4.95 -21.75 -34.72
N LEU A 287 -4.17 -21.21 -33.78
CA LEU A 287 -2.81 -20.70 -34.00
C LEU A 287 -1.81 -21.81 -33.69
N LEU A 288 -0.82 -22.02 -34.56
CA LEU A 288 0.28 -22.94 -34.31
C LEU A 288 1.47 -22.16 -33.73
N ASP A 289 1.90 -22.52 -32.52
CA ASP A 289 2.97 -21.82 -31.79
C ASP A 289 4.02 -22.82 -31.25
N SER A 290 5.22 -22.78 -31.83
CA SER A 290 6.37 -23.58 -31.41
C SER A 290 7.00 -23.09 -30.10
N GLY A 291 6.73 -21.84 -29.70
CA GLY A 291 7.19 -21.26 -28.45
C GLY A 291 6.37 -21.68 -27.22
N SER A 292 5.16 -22.21 -27.42
CA SER A 292 4.34 -22.75 -26.32
C SER A 292 4.57 -24.23 -26.12
N GLN A 293 4.88 -24.64 -24.89
CA GLN A 293 4.98 -26.06 -24.50
C GLN A 293 3.61 -26.75 -24.32
N VAL A 294 2.52 -25.97 -24.24
CA VAL A 294 1.18 -26.49 -23.94
C VAL A 294 0.13 -25.92 -24.90
N SER A 295 -0.88 -26.72 -25.21
CA SER A 295 -2.05 -26.26 -25.97
C SER A 295 -3.05 -25.54 -25.06
N ILE A 296 -3.69 -24.50 -25.58
CA ILE A 296 -4.61 -23.63 -24.85
C ILE A 296 -5.92 -23.50 -25.65
N VAL A 297 -7.05 -23.40 -24.97
CA VAL A 297 -8.39 -23.23 -25.57
C VAL A 297 -9.16 -22.11 -24.86
N THR A 298 -10.00 -21.36 -25.58
CA THR A 298 -10.83 -20.33 -24.97
C THR A 298 -12.02 -20.92 -24.20
N SER A 299 -12.39 -20.30 -23.07
CA SER A 299 -13.55 -20.66 -22.26
C SER A 299 -14.85 -20.63 -23.08
N LYS A 300 -14.95 -19.67 -24.01
CA LYS A 300 -15.98 -19.58 -25.06
C LYS A 300 -16.10 -20.87 -25.90
N LEU A 301 -15.00 -21.44 -26.39
CA LEU A 301 -15.04 -22.67 -27.18
C LEU A 301 -15.36 -23.91 -26.31
N VAL A 302 -14.85 -23.97 -25.07
CA VAL A 302 -15.21 -25.05 -24.13
C VAL A 302 -16.70 -25.07 -23.82
N GLN A 303 -17.32 -23.89 -23.65
CA GLN A 303 -18.76 -23.74 -23.47
C GLN A 303 -19.55 -24.16 -24.73
N LEU A 304 -19.12 -23.73 -25.93
CA LEU A 304 -19.76 -24.11 -27.20
C LEU A 304 -19.75 -25.62 -27.45
N LEU A 305 -18.67 -26.32 -27.11
CA LEU A 305 -18.57 -27.78 -27.24
C LEU A 305 -19.28 -28.55 -26.11
N GLY A 306 -19.79 -27.85 -25.09
CA GLY A 306 -20.42 -28.46 -23.91
C GLY A 306 -19.45 -29.28 -23.05
N LEU A 307 -18.14 -29.11 -23.22
CA LEU A 307 -17.13 -29.91 -22.54
C LEU A 307 -17.02 -29.51 -21.06
N THR A 308 -16.70 -30.50 -20.21
CA THR A 308 -16.56 -30.27 -18.77
C THR A 308 -15.08 -30.16 -18.43
N PRO A 309 -14.56 -28.96 -18.12
CA PRO A 309 -13.16 -28.82 -17.74
C PRO A 309 -12.86 -29.55 -16.43
N LYS A 310 -11.71 -30.24 -16.38
CA LYS A 310 -11.13 -30.79 -15.16
C LYS A 310 -10.28 -29.72 -14.49
N GLN A 311 -10.27 -29.70 -13.16
CA GLN A 311 -9.41 -28.79 -12.40
C GLN A 311 -7.94 -29.21 -12.59
N SER A 312 -7.08 -28.25 -12.93
CA SER A 312 -5.66 -28.45 -13.12
C SER A 312 -4.92 -27.21 -12.67
N ALA A 313 -3.92 -27.35 -11.79
CA ALA A 313 -3.12 -26.23 -11.30
C ALA A 313 -1.86 -26.09 -12.17
N THR A 314 -2.01 -25.48 -13.35
CA THR A 314 -0.90 -25.35 -14.30
C THR A 314 -0.47 -23.90 -14.44
N ASN A 315 0.80 -23.63 -14.15
CA ASN A 315 1.39 -22.31 -14.26
C ASN A 315 2.06 -22.16 -15.63
N ILE A 316 1.44 -21.40 -16.53
CA ILE A 316 2.08 -21.01 -17.78
C ILE A 316 3.02 -19.85 -17.48
N ILE A 317 4.26 -19.99 -17.94
CA ILE A 317 5.30 -18.97 -17.84
C ILE A 317 5.48 -18.39 -19.24
N GLY A 318 4.92 -17.20 -19.47
CA GLY A 318 5.08 -16.47 -20.72
C GLY A 318 6.47 -15.83 -20.85
N ILE A 319 6.70 -15.20 -22.00
CA ILE A 319 7.94 -14.46 -22.30
C ILE A 319 8.27 -13.52 -21.13
N SER A 320 9.51 -13.59 -20.65
CA SER A 320 10.02 -12.83 -19.49
C SER A 320 9.40 -13.18 -18.13
N ASN A 321 9.07 -14.45 -17.89
CA ASN A 321 8.60 -14.98 -16.59
C ASN A 321 7.22 -14.46 -16.11
N ALA A 322 6.38 -13.95 -17.01
CA ALA A 322 4.99 -13.62 -16.70
C ALA A 322 4.20 -14.91 -16.35
N LYS A 323 3.81 -15.06 -15.08
CA LYS A 323 3.15 -16.28 -14.56
C LYS A 323 1.63 -16.16 -14.62
N ASN A 324 1.00 -16.86 -15.56
CA ASN A 324 -0.44 -17.03 -15.61
C ASN A 324 -0.85 -18.40 -15.02
N HIS A 325 -1.75 -18.38 -14.05
CA HIS A 325 -2.25 -19.58 -13.38
C HIS A 325 -3.52 -20.07 -14.08
N LEU A 326 -3.39 -21.06 -14.96
CA LEU A 326 -4.55 -21.70 -15.58
C LEU A 326 -5.10 -22.76 -14.63
N LYS A 327 -6.39 -22.63 -14.30
CA LYS A 327 -7.09 -23.40 -13.26
C LYS A 327 -7.73 -24.70 -13.79
N TYR A 328 -7.77 -24.86 -15.10
CA TYR A 328 -8.60 -25.84 -15.79
C TYR A 328 -7.90 -26.40 -17.03
N CYS A 329 -8.12 -27.68 -17.31
CA CYS A 329 -7.78 -28.32 -18.58
C CYS A 329 -8.93 -29.20 -19.08
N VAL A 330 -8.93 -29.49 -20.38
CA VAL A 330 -9.96 -30.32 -21.02
C VAL A 330 -9.32 -31.14 -22.15
N PRO A 331 -9.61 -32.45 -22.25
CA PRO A 331 -9.28 -33.22 -23.43
C PRO A 331 -10.21 -32.79 -24.58
N LEU A 332 -9.63 -32.46 -25.72
CA LEU A 332 -10.32 -32.00 -26.92
C LEU A 332 -9.88 -32.87 -28.10
N GLU A 333 -10.78 -33.67 -28.66
CA GLU A 333 -10.55 -34.34 -29.95
C GLU A 333 -10.78 -33.33 -31.07
N ILE A 334 -9.72 -33.04 -31.83
CA ILE A 334 -9.78 -32.20 -33.03
C ILE A 334 -9.60 -33.06 -34.27
N HIS A 335 -10.30 -32.68 -35.34
CA HIS A 335 -10.27 -33.38 -36.62
C HIS A 335 -9.93 -32.39 -37.74
N SER A 336 -9.36 -32.93 -38.81
CA SER A 336 -9.09 -32.17 -40.03
C SER A 336 -10.36 -31.92 -40.85
N LEU A 337 -10.37 -30.79 -41.55
CA LEU A 337 -11.37 -30.46 -42.57
C LEU A 337 -10.97 -30.99 -43.95
N LYS A 338 -9.69 -31.31 -44.16
CA LYS A 338 -9.12 -31.70 -45.46
C LYS A 338 -8.68 -33.17 -45.53
N SER A 339 -8.44 -33.82 -44.39
CA SER A 339 -8.01 -35.22 -44.32
C SER A 339 -8.81 -36.01 -43.27
N ALA A 340 -8.64 -37.33 -43.24
CA ALA A 340 -9.19 -38.19 -42.20
C ALA A 340 -8.44 -38.09 -40.84
N PHE A 341 -7.46 -37.20 -40.72
CA PHE A 341 -6.67 -37.05 -39.51
C PHE A 341 -7.51 -36.50 -38.34
N LYS A 342 -7.34 -37.14 -37.18
CA LYS A 342 -7.89 -36.68 -35.90
C LYS A 342 -6.91 -36.98 -34.77
N THR A 343 -6.91 -36.15 -33.73
CA THR A 343 -6.05 -36.31 -32.56
C THR A 343 -6.69 -35.71 -31.33
N THR A 344 -6.38 -36.24 -30.14
CA THR A 344 -6.89 -35.73 -28.85
C THR A 344 -5.80 -35.00 -28.10
N VAL A 345 -6.07 -33.74 -27.76
CA VAL A 345 -5.13 -32.84 -27.08
C VAL A 345 -5.68 -32.47 -25.72
N THR A 346 -4.84 -32.49 -24.67
CA THR A 346 -5.20 -31.84 -23.41
C THR A 346 -4.90 -30.34 -23.53
N CYS A 347 -5.96 -29.52 -23.58
CA CYS A 347 -5.87 -28.07 -23.69
C CYS A 347 -6.16 -27.41 -22.35
N HIS A 348 -5.36 -26.43 -21.95
CA HIS A 348 -5.65 -25.59 -20.78
C HIS A 348 -6.64 -24.48 -21.13
N VAL A 349 -7.50 -24.08 -20.20
CA VAL A 349 -8.58 -23.11 -20.47
C VAL A 349 -8.20 -21.70 -20.02
N THR A 350 -8.33 -20.74 -20.94
CA THR A 350 -8.17 -19.28 -20.73
C THR A 350 -9.40 -18.54 -21.24
N ASP A 351 -9.64 -17.29 -20.87
CA ASP A 351 -10.74 -16.51 -21.46
C ASP A 351 -10.39 -15.93 -22.83
N GLN A 352 -9.12 -15.56 -23.04
CA GLN A 352 -8.60 -15.08 -24.33
C GLN A 352 -7.17 -15.63 -24.56
N ILE A 353 -6.84 -15.90 -25.82
CA ILE A 353 -5.51 -16.37 -26.25
C ILE A 353 -4.67 -15.21 -26.80
N THR A 354 -5.21 -14.45 -27.75
CA THR A 354 -4.53 -13.32 -28.40
C THR A 354 -5.56 -12.33 -28.99
N SER A 355 -5.08 -11.23 -29.58
CA SER A 355 -5.89 -10.35 -30.44
C SER A 355 -6.34 -11.07 -31.72
N GLN A 356 -7.21 -10.44 -32.52
CA GLN A 356 -7.54 -11.00 -33.83
C GLN A 356 -6.29 -11.14 -34.71
N LEU A 357 -6.18 -12.26 -35.42
CA LEU A 357 -5.08 -12.56 -36.34
C LEU A 357 -5.60 -12.88 -37.74
N PRO A 358 -4.95 -12.35 -38.81
CA PRO A 358 -4.00 -11.24 -38.79
C PRO A 358 -4.65 -9.96 -38.23
N GLN A 359 -3.85 -8.98 -37.80
CA GLN A 359 -4.38 -7.75 -37.18
C GLN A 359 -5.12 -6.83 -38.17
N SER A 360 -4.75 -6.91 -39.46
CA SER A 360 -5.42 -6.25 -40.57
C SER A 360 -5.63 -7.25 -41.71
N LYS A 361 -6.60 -7.00 -42.59
CA LYS A 361 -6.80 -7.83 -43.78
C LYS A 361 -5.58 -7.73 -44.70
N ILE A 362 -5.03 -8.86 -45.11
CA ILE A 362 -3.89 -8.94 -46.02
C ILE A 362 -4.42 -9.09 -47.45
N ASN A 363 -3.87 -8.32 -48.38
CA ASN A 363 -4.18 -8.43 -49.80
C ASN A 363 -3.48 -9.66 -50.40
N LEU A 364 -4.22 -10.57 -51.00
CA LEU A 364 -3.66 -11.83 -51.54
C LEU A 364 -2.94 -11.62 -52.87
N ASP A 365 -3.38 -10.63 -53.66
CA ASP A 365 -2.84 -10.31 -54.98
C ASP A 365 -1.35 -9.89 -54.92
N GLU A 366 -0.91 -9.41 -53.77
CA GLU A 366 0.47 -8.96 -53.51
C GLU A 366 1.42 -10.09 -53.05
N LEU A 367 0.87 -11.28 -52.73
CA LEU A 367 1.64 -12.39 -52.14
C LEU A 367 2.09 -13.46 -53.16
N GLN A 368 1.68 -13.35 -54.44
CA GLN A 368 2.02 -14.29 -55.52
C GLN A 368 1.85 -15.79 -55.15
N LEU A 369 0.73 -16.12 -54.48
CA LEU A 369 0.51 -17.46 -53.96
C LEU A 369 0.18 -18.48 -55.09
N PRO A 370 0.64 -19.74 -54.99
CA PRO A 370 0.29 -20.77 -55.95
C PRO A 370 -1.21 -21.09 -55.92
N SER A 371 -1.84 -21.12 -57.11
CA SER A 371 -3.30 -21.25 -57.27
C SER A 371 -3.87 -22.65 -56.98
N ASN A 372 -3.03 -23.67 -56.79
CA ASN A 372 -3.43 -25.07 -56.59
C ASN A 372 -3.06 -25.61 -55.19
N ILE A 373 -3.19 -24.79 -54.13
CA ILE A 373 -2.89 -25.20 -52.75
C ILE A 373 -4.17 -25.31 -51.91
N GLU A 374 -4.38 -26.48 -51.29
CA GLU A 374 -5.36 -26.63 -50.22
C GLU A 374 -4.83 -26.05 -48.91
N TRP A 375 -5.32 -24.86 -48.56
CA TRP A 375 -5.00 -24.20 -47.29
C TRP A 375 -5.73 -24.83 -46.10
N ALA A 376 -5.03 -24.97 -44.98
CA ALA A 376 -5.61 -25.39 -43.70
C ALA A 376 -6.55 -24.32 -43.11
N ASP A 377 -6.32 -23.04 -43.42
CA ASP A 377 -7.18 -21.92 -43.05
C ASP A 377 -7.42 -21.04 -44.27
N GLU A 378 -8.51 -21.29 -45.00
CA GLU A 378 -8.94 -20.52 -46.18
C GLU A 378 -9.15 -19.01 -45.89
N GLN A 379 -9.14 -18.60 -44.62
CA GLN A 379 -9.30 -17.23 -44.17
C GLN A 379 -8.07 -16.72 -43.40
N PHE A 380 -6.86 -17.27 -43.66
CA PHE A 380 -5.61 -16.85 -43.01
C PHE A 380 -5.28 -15.35 -43.21
N ASN A 381 -5.84 -14.72 -44.25
CA ASN A 381 -5.64 -13.31 -44.56
C ASN A 381 -6.71 -12.37 -43.95
N VAL A 382 -7.70 -12.90 -43.21
CA VAL A 382 -8.82 -12.13 -42.64
C VAL A 382 -8.75 -12.10 -41.10
N PRO A 383 -8.78 -10.91 -40.47
CA PRO A 383 -8.78 -10.78 -39.01
C PRO A 383 -9.90 -11.58 -38.35
N SER A 384 -9.54 -12.44 -37.40
CA SER A 384 -10.47 -13.35 -36.73
C SER A 384 -9.97 -13.80 -35.36
N ASP A 385 -10.91 -14.18 -34.49
CA ASP A 385 -10.62 -14.64 -33.12
C ASP A 385 -9.96 -16.03 -33.13
N ILE A 386 -8.78 -16.15 -32.51
CA ILE A 386 -8.13 -17.44 -32.25
C ILE A 386 -8.77 -18.11 -31.04
N HIS A 387 -9.35 -19.29 -31.24
CA HIS A 387 -10.05 -20.03 -30.18
C HIS A 387 -9.22 -21.19 -29.60
N MET A 388 -8.15 -21.60 -30.27
CA MET A 388 -7.19 -22.60 -29.80
C MET A 388 -5.76 -22.19 -30.15
N LEU A 389 -4.82 -22.48 -29.25
CA LEU A 389 -3.38 -22.42 -29.48
C LEU A 389 -2.86 -23.86 -29.45
N MET A 390 -2.22 -24.28 -30.53
CA MET A 390 -1.53 -25.57 -30.66
C MET A 390 -0.08 -25.38 -30.24
N GLY A 391 0.28 -25.89 -29.06
CA GLY A 391 1.66 -25.88 -28.60
C GLY A 391 2.51 -26.92 -29.32
N ALA A 392 3.82 -26.86 -29.08
CA ALA A 392 4.83 -27.81 -29.56
C ALA A 392 4.45 -29.29 -29.32
N ASN A 393 3.70 -29.57 -28.24
CA ASN A 393 3.21 -30.90 -27.89
C ASN A 393 2.26 -31.54 -28.92
N ILE A 394 1.64 -30.74 -29.80
CA ILE A 394 0.87 -31.23 -30.96
C ILE A 394 1.46 -30.74 -32.29
N MET A 395 2.05 -29.54 -32.35
CA MET A 395 2.54 -28.95 -33.60
C MET A 395 3.40 -29.92 -34.43
N PHE A 396 4.37 -30.58 -33.78
CA PHE A 396 5.27 -31.55 -34.44
C PHE A 396 4.60 -32.89 -34.83
N GLN A 397 3.41 -33.19 -34.30
CA GLN A 397 2.59 -34.35 -34.75
C GLN A 397 1.70 -34.00 -35.95
N VAL A 398 1.48 -32.71 -36.20
CA VAL A 398 0.57 -32.19 -37.23
C VAL A 398 1.34 -31.79 -38.50
N LEU A 399 2.59 -31.35 -38.36
CA LEU A 399 3.52 -31.09 -39.47
C LEU A 399 3.91 -32.39 -40.19
N LEU A 400 3.92 -32.35 -41.53
CA LEU A 400 4.31 -33.47 -42.37
C LEU A 400 5.74 -33.26 -42.94
N PRO A 401 6.56 -34.33 -43.09
CA PRO A 401 7.85 -34.24 -43.77
C PRO A 401 7.73 -33.71 -45.21
N GLU A 402 8.72 -32.94 -45.63
CA GLU A 402 8.62 -32.03 -46.78
C GLU A 402 8.33 -32.66 -48.15
N LYS A 403 7.64 -31.86 -48.99
CA LYS A 403 8.07 -31.56 -50.36
C LYS A 403 7.55 -30.18 -50.79
N SER A 404 8.43 -29.36 -51.35
CA SER A 404 8.17 -28.05 -52.02
C SER A 404 8.06 -26.79 -51.14
N SER A 405 9.22 -26.22 -50.79
CA SER A 405 9.32 -24.77 -50.54
C SER A 405 9.17 -24.01 -51.87
N VAL A 406 7.93 -23.69 -52.27
CA VAL A 406 7.69 -22.86 -53.46
C VAL A 406 7.95 -21.39 -53.12
N THR A 407 9.19 -20.95 -53.26
CA THR A 407 9.48 -19.53 -53.48
C THR A 407 8.89 -19.12 -54.84
N PRO A 408 8.10 -18.03 -54.95
CA PRO A 408 7.59 -17.55 -56.23
C PRO A 408 8.71 -17.34 -57.25
N ALA A 409 8.50 -17.76 -58.50
CA ALA A 409 9.53 -17.75 -59.52
C ALA A 409 9.81 -16.33 -60.06
N ASN A 410 11.02 -15.83 -59.85
CA ASN A 410 11.50 -14.56 -60.40
C ASN A 410 11.72 -14.64 -61.93
N ASN A 411 10.65 -14.51 -62.71
CA ASN A 411 10.75 -14.30 -64.16
C ASN A 411 10.88 -12.80 -64.50
N SER A 412 12.07 -12.23 -64.27
CA SER A 412 12.72 -11.21 -65.11
C SER A 412 13.96 -10.64 -64.41
N GLY A 413 15.06 -10.50 -65.16
CA GLY A 413 16.32 -10.04 -64.60
C GLY A 413 16.34 -8.54 -64.30
N LYS A 414 16.24 -8.17 -63.02
CA LYS A 414 16.80 -6.95 -62.41
C LYS A 414 16.87 -7.14 -60.90
N GLN A 415 18.06 -6.96 -60.32
CA GLN A 415 18.29 -7.16 -58.89
C GLN A 415 17.73 -5.99 -58.07
N SER A 416 16.92 -6.30 -57.06
CA SER A 416 16.64 -5.43 -55.92
C SER A 416 16.47 -6.30 -54.65
N PRO A 417 17.14 -5.98 -53.53
CA PRO A 417 17.13 -6.82 -52.34
C PRO A 417 15.90 -6.53 -51.45
N ALA A 418 14.78 -7.15 -51.79
CA ALA A 418 13.61 -7.28 -50.92
C ALA A 418 13.07 -8.71 -51.05
N GLN A 419 13.67 -9.63 -50.29
CA GLN A 419 13.39 -11.07 -50.37
C GLN A 419 12.12 -11.40 -49.57
N ASN A 420 11.16 -12.07 -50.20
CA ASN A 420 9.92 -12.51 -49.53
C ASN A 420 10.18 -13.79 -48.71
N ASP A 421 10.40 -13.65 -47.40
CA ASP A 421 10.61 -14.78 -46.48
C ASP A 421 9.28 -15.42 -46.03
N LEU A 422 8.40 -15.75 -46.97
CA LEU A 422 7.15 -16.48 -46.70
C LEU A 422 7.34 -17.97 -46.98
N HIS A 423 7.05 -18.79 -45.98
CA HIS A 423 7.19 -20.25 -46.05
C HIS A 423 5.83 -20.92 -45.95
N ILE A 424 5.62 -21.92 -46.81
CA ILE A 424 4.45 -22.79 -46.80
C ILE A 424 4.86 -24.13 -46.20
N PHE A 425 4.16 -24.58 -45.16
CA PHE A 425 4.40 -25.87 -44.51
C PHE A 425 3.21 -26.79 -44.74
N ASN A 426 3.48 -28.07 -45.01
CA ASN A 426 2.42 -29.07 -45.16
C ASN A 426 2.03 -29.63 -43.78
N THR A 427 0.73 -29.81 -43.55
CA THR A 427 0.21 -30.39 -42.31
C THR A 427 -0.94 -31.35 -42.59
N HIS A 428 -1.26 -32.21 -41.61
CA HIS A 428 -2.46 -33.02 -41.64
C HIS A 428 -3.78 -32.21 -41.73
N PHE A 429 -3.76 -30.90 -41.46
CA PHE A 429 -4.90 -29.98 -41.63
C PHE A 429 -4.98 -29.31 -43.01
N GLY A 430 -3.98 -29.51 -43.88
CA GLY A 430 -3.76 -28.76 -45.12
C GLY A 430 -2.48 -27.91 -45.02
N HIS A 431 -2.22 -27.07 -46.02
CA HIS A 431 -1.05 -26.20 -46.03
C HIS A 431 -1.26 -24.98 -45.13
N ILE A 432 -0.25 -24.63 -44.34
CA ILE A 432 -0.19 -23.40 -43.54
C ILE A 432 0.87 -22.48 -44.14
N ILE A 433 0.72 -21.16 -43.95
CA ILE A 433 1.70 -20.15 -44.39
C ILE A 433 2.14 -19.29 -43.20
N GLY A 434 3.43 -18.97 -43.14
CA GLY A 434 3.98 -18.05 -42.15
C GLY A 434 5.35 -17.52 -42.56
N GLY A 435 5.73 -16.35 -42.05
CA GLY A 435 6.97 -15.67 -42.44
C GLY A 435 6.82 -14.16 -42.62
N SER A 436 7.88 -13.50 -43.12
CA SER A 436 7.91 -12.03 -43.23
C SER A 436 7.14 -11.54 -44.46
N LEU A 437 6.27 -10.55 -44.27
CA LEU A 437 5.52 -9.88 -45.33
C LEU A 437 6.33 -8.70 -45.90
N PRO A 438 6.25 -8.43 -47.23
CA PRO A 438 6.98 -7.32 -47.85
C PRO A 438 6.56 -5.94 -47.31
N THR A 439 7.53 -5.03 -47.25
CA THR A 439 7.35 -3.65 -46.77
C THR A 439 6.61 -2.78 -47.79
N GLY A 440 5.28 -2.88 -47.81
CA GLY A 440 4.40 -2.02 -48.61
C GLY A 440 2.90 -2.32 -48.51
N SER A 441 2.53 -3.55 -48.15
CA SER A 441 1.18 -4.11 -48.34
C SER A 441 0.07 -3.67 -47.37
N ILE A 442 0.35 -2.76 -46.42
CA ILE A 442 -0.63 -2.37 -45.39
C ILE A 442 -0.68 -0.84 -45.25
N LYS A 443 -1.65 -0.22 -45.92
CA LYS A 443 -2.02 1.19 -45.69
C LYS A 443 -2.93 1.31 -44.46
N GLY A 444 -2.34 1.22 -43.26
CA GLY A 444 -3.04 1.37 -41.98
C GLY A 444 -2.07 1.55 -40.81
N GLN A 445 -2.52 2.17 -39.71
CA GLN A 445 -1.70 2.34 -38.51
C GLN A 445 -1.23 0.98 -37.96
N ILE A 446 0.07 0.85 -37.78
CA ILE A 446 0.73 -0.40 -37.39
C ILE A 446 0.48 -0.66 -35.90
N LEU A 447 -0.34 -1.66 -35.58
CA LEU A 447 -0.62 -2.11 -34.22
C LEU A 447 0.38 -3.18 -33.76
N CYS A 448 1.68 -2.87 -33.73
CA CYS A 448 2.69 -3.83 -33.24
C CYS A 448 2.37 -4.31 -31.80
N ASN A 449 2.13 -5.61 -31.62
CA ASN A 449 1.94 -6.24 -30.32
C ASN A 449 3.26 -6.23 -29.52
N LYS A 450 3.52 -5.14 -28.78
CA LYS A 450 4.70 -5.00 -27.92
C LYS A 450 4.49 -5.72 -26.59
N VAL A 451 5.34 -6.70 -26.26
CA VAL A 451 5.35 -7.33 -24.93
C VAL A 451 5.89 -6.34 -23.91
N VAL A 452 5.02 -5.80 -23.07
CA VAL A 452 5.42 -4.99 -21.91
C VAL A 452 5.94 -5.91 -20.82
N LEU A 453 7.25 -5.88 -20.64
CA LEU A 453 7.93 -6.48 -19.51
C LEU A 453 7.62 -5.66 -18.24
N LYS A 454 6.47 -5.90 -17.60
CA LYS A 454 6.14 -5.29 -16.32
C LYS A 454 6.94 -5.96 -15.20
N CYS A 455 8.25 -5.68 -15.17
CA CYS A 455 9.10 -5.96 -14.03
C CYS A 455 8.83 -4.90 -12.96
N GLU A 456 7.64 -4.97 -12.37
CA GLU A 456 7.44 -4.39 -11.05
C GLU A 456 8.19 -5.27 -10.04
N MET A 457 9.37 -4.79 -9.61
CA MET A 457 9.55 -4.65 -8.16
C MET A 457 8.28 -3.98 -7.65
N ASP A 458 7.67 -4.49 -6.57
CA ASP A 458 6.46 -3.84 -6.05
C ASP A 458 6.84 -2.43 -5.62
N LEU A 459 6.54 -1.46 -6.49
CA LEU A 459 6.93 -0.08 -6.31
C LEU A 459 6.18 0.48 -5.10
N ASN A 460 5.04 -0.12 -4.73
CA ASN A 460 4.28 0.24 -3.54
C ASN A 460 4.92 -0.34 -2.27
N GLU A 461 5.55 -1.52 -2.33
CA GLU A 461 6.36 -2.06 -1.23
C GLU A 461 7.63 -1.24 -1.02
N THR A 462 8.33 -0.91 -2.11
CA THR A 462 9.53 -0.03 -2.09
C THR A 462 9.18 1.39 -1.63
N LEU A 463 8.04 1.93 -2.06
CA LEU A 463 7.50 3.20 -1.60
C LEU A 463 7.07 3.11 -0.12
N GLY A 464 6.48 2.01 0.31
CA GLY A 464 6.16 1.73 1.70
C GLY A 464 7.40 1.75 2.59
N GLN A 465 8.51 1.17 2.12
CA GLN A 465 9.82 1.27 2.77
C GLN A 465 10.37 2.70 2.77
N PHE A 466 10.27 3.43 1.65
CA PHE A 466 10.65 4.86 1.56
C PHE A 466 9.94 5.72 2.63
N TRP A 467 8.61 5.59 2.78
CA TRP A 467 7.86 6.29 3.85
C TRP A 467 8.11 5.71 5.25
N THR A 468 8.56 4.46 5.36
CA THR A 468 8.95 3.85 6.64
C THR A 468 10.29 4.40 7.14
N ASN A 469 11.21 4.79 6.24
CA ASN A 469 12.45 5.48 6.58
C ASN A 469 12.21 6.91 7.14
N GLU A 470 10.98 7.45 7.02
CA GLU A 470 10.56 8.70 7.66
C GLU A 470 10.01 8.51 9.10
N LYS A 471 10.02 7.27 9.60
CA LYS A 471 9.87 7.06 11.03
C LYS A 471 11.12 7.57 11.74
N VAL A 472 10.95 8.14 12.94
CA VAL A 472 12.08 8.23 13.88
C VAL A 472 12.58 6.79 14.04
N PRO A 473 13.88 6.50 13.80
CA PRO A 473 14.39 5.14 13.92
C PRO A 473 14.08 4.63 15.33
N GLU A 474 13.27 3.58 15.40
CA GLU A 474 12.86 3.03 16.68
C GLU A 474 14.05 2.26 17.27
N ILE A 475 14.28 2.40 18.58
CA ILE A 475 15.29 1.59 19.28
C ILE A 475 14.80 0.14 19.18
N PHE A 476 15.41 -0.66 18.30
CA PHE A 476 14.99 -2.03 18.02
C PHE A 476 15.16 -2.90 19.28
N SER A 477 14.09 -3.02 20.08
CA SER A 477 14.07 -3.83 21.30
C SER A 477 13.58 -5.27 21.07
N GLU A 478 12.91 -5.55 19.95
CA GLU A 478 12.50 -6.89 19.58
C GLU A 478 13.64 -7.64 18.88
N LYS A 479 14.42 -8.38 19.69
CA LYS A 479 15.31 -9.42 19.18
C LYS A 479 14.45 -10.53 18.58
N SER A 480 14.44 -10.62 17.24
CA SER A 480 13.82 -11.78 16.59
C SER A 480 14.64 -13.05 16.90
N PRO A 481 14.02 -14.24 16.99
CA PRO A 481 14.76 -15.49 17.15
C PRO A 481 15.84 -15.72 16.07
N GLU A 482 15.62 -15.20 14.85
CA GLU A 482 16.64 -15.21 13.78
C GLU A 482 17.83 -14.30 14.07
N HIS A 483 17.64 -13.18 14.78
CA HIS A 483 18.75 -12.32 15.22
C HIS A 483 19.56 -12.97 16.33
N GLU A 484 18.90 -13.60 17.31
CA GLU A 484 19.57 -14.28 18.42
C GLU A 484 20.36 -15.50 17.93
N LEU A 485 19.78 -16.30 17.03
CA LEU A 485 20.49 -17.42 16.40
C LEU A 485 21.71 -16.94 15.59
N CYS A 486 21.59 -15.82 14.86
CA CYS A 486 22.71 -15.25 14.10
C CYS A 486 23.86 -14.80 15.01
N GLU A 487 23.54 -14.13 16.12
CA GLU A 487 24.54 -13.69 17.11
C GLU A 487 25.16 -14.88 17.87
N GLN A 488 24.38 -15.92 18.21
CA GLN A 488 24.91 -17.16 18.78
C GLN A 488 25.87 -17.87 17.82
N ILE A 489 25.52 -17.97 16.53
CA ILE A 489 26.42 -18.53 15.52
C ILE A 489 27.71 -17.71 15.47
N PHE A 490 27.63 -16.38 15.38
CA PHE A 490 28.80 -15.51 15.34
C PHE A 490 29.69 -15.68 16.59
N GLN A 491 29.14 -15.51 17.79
CA GLN A 491 29.90 -15.56 19.05
C GLN A 491 30.59 -16.91 19.27
N ASN A 492 29.94 -18.02 18.89
CA ASN A 492 30.49 -19.37 19.08
C ASN A 492 31.54 -19.77 18.02
N SER A 493 31.76 -18.97 16.98
CA SER A 493 32.60 -19.35 15.83
C SER A 493 33.57 -18.29 15.30
N VAL A 494 33.50 -17.04 15.81
CA VAL A 494 34.37 -15.95 15.38
C VAL A 494 35.81 -16.12 15.88
N GLU A 495 36.69 -16.51 14.98
CA GLU A 495 38.13 -16.62 15.23
C GLU A 495 38.87 -15.38 14.71
N LEU A 496 39.95 -15.00 15.40
CA LEU A 496 40.90 -13.98 14.93
C LEU A 496 42.26 -14.66 14.80
N LYS A 497 42.61 -15.07 13.57
CA LYS A 497 43.86 -15.77 13.24
C LYS A 497 44.73 -14.86 12.40
N ASP A 498 46.01 -14.74 12.73
CA ASP A 498 46.99 -13.91 12.00
C ASP A 498 46.49 -12.48 11.71
N LYS A 499 45.85 -11.86 12.71
CA LYS A 499 45.19 -10.54 12.63
C LYS A 499 44.06 -10.44 11.59
N GLN A 500 43.43 -11.56 11.20
CA GLN A 500 42.27 -11.58 10.30
C GLN A 500 41.11 -12.35 10.94
N PHE A 501 39.91 -11.77 10.88
CA PHE A 501 38.70 -12.45 11.35
C PHE A 501 38.31 -13.55 10.37
N GLN A 502 38.02 -14.74 10.88
CA GLN A 502 37.38 -15.84 10.16
C GLN A 502 35.98 -16.06 10.75
N VAL A 503 34.96 -16.08 9.89
CA VAL A 503 33.55 -16.25 10.28
C VAL A 503 32.82 -17.20 9.34
N PRO A 504 31.90 -18.05 9.83
CA PRO A 504 31.02 -18.83 8.96
C PRO A 504 29.95 -17.94 8.32
N LEU A 505 29.30 -18.44 7.27
CA LEU A 505 28.06 -17.83 6.79
C LEU A 505 26.91 -18.25 7.72
N PRO A 506 26.14 -17.32 8.31
CA PRO A 506 25.07 -17.67 9.23
C PRO A 506 23.84 -18.15 8.44
N LEU A 507 23.61 -19.46 8.49
CA LEU A 507 22.56 -20.15 7.74
C LEU A 507 21.38 -20.53 8.65
N LYS A 508 20.19 -20.60 8.05
CA LYS A 508 18.95 -21.07 8.71
C LYS A 508 18.88 -22.59 8.91
N LEU A 509 19.76 -23.34 8.23
CA LEU A 509 19.83 -24.79 8.22
C LEU A 509 21.29 -25.24 8.38
N PRO A 510 21.56 -26.44 8.95
CA PRO A 510 22.89 -27.03 8.97
C PRO A 510 23.48 -27.16 7.55
N LEU A 511 24.79 -26.98 7.41
CA LEU A 511 25.49 -27.00 6.12
C LEU A 511 25.24 -28.31 5.31
N SER A 512 25.06 -29.43 6.01
CA SER A 512 24.68 -30.73 5.44
C SER A 512 23.35 -30.71 4.68
N GLU A 513 22.36 -29.95 5.15
CA GLU A 513 21.00 -29.86 4.57
C GLU A 513 20.89 -28.80 3.46
N VAL A 514 21.84 -27.85 3.42
CA VAL A 514 21.88 -26.78 2.41
C VAL A 514 21.86 -27.33 1.01
N LYS A 515 22.63 -28.37 0.72
CA LYS A 515 22.70 -28.97 -0.62
C LYS A 515 21.34 -29.49 -1.09
N GLU A 516 20.61 -30.18 -0.20
CA GLU A 516 19.29 -30.74 -0.50
C GLU A 516 18.23 -29.65 -0.67
N THR A 517 18.38 -28.52 0.01
CA THR A 517 17.43 -27.41 -0.08
C THR A 517 17.72 -26.47 -1.25
N LEU A 518 19.00 -26.11 -1.45
CA LEU A 518 19.44 -25.08 -2.39
C LEU A 518 19.38 -25.55 -3.85
N GLY A 519 19.89 -26.74 -4.18
CA GLY A 519 19.91 -27.23 -5.57
C GLY A 519 20.94 -26.56 -6.49
N ASP A 520 20.77 -26.70 -7.81
CA ASP A 520 21.75 -26.23 -8.81
C ASP A 520 21.54 -24.77 -9.23
N SER A 521 22.66 -24.06 -9.33
CA SER A 521 22.80 -22.66 -9.79
C SER A 521 23.74 -22.51 -10.99
N PHE A 522 24.60 -23.50 -11.29
CA PHE A 522 25.68 -23.39 -12.28
C PHE A 522 25.17 -23.03 -13.66
N ASN A 523 24.16 -23.76 -14.15
CA ASN A 523 23.56 -23.55 -15.47
C ASN A 523 22.96 -22.15 -15.66
N LEU A 524 22.50 -21.51 -14.57
CA LEU A 524 21.94 -20.17 -14.58
C LEU A 524 23.05 -19.11 -14.52
N ALA A 525 24.06 -19.32 -13.67
CA ALA A 525 25.25 -18.47 -13.60
C ALA A 525 26.00 -18.44 -14.94
N LEU A 526 26.18 -19.59 -15.59
CA LEU A 526 26.81 -19.73 -16.90
C LEU A 526 26.08 -18.92 -17.99
N LYS A 527 24.75 -19.03 -18.06
CA LYS A 527 23.92 -18.24 -18.98
C LYS A 527 23.99 -16.74 -18.70
N ARG A 528 24.13 -16.33 -17.42
CA ARG A 528 24.33 -14.91 -17.06
C ARG A 528 25.74 -14.44 -17.42
N PHE A 529 26.76 -15.25 -17.19
CA PHE A 529 28.14 -14.96 -17.54
C PHE A 529 28.32 -14.72 -19.05
N HIS A 530 27.79 -15.58 -19.93
CA HIS A 530 27.86 -15.34 -21.39
C HIS A 530 27.15 -14.05 -21.83
N ASN A 531 26.11 -13.61 -21.10
CA ASN A 531 25.46 -12.32 -21.38
C ASN A 531 26.26 -11.12 -20.84
N LEU A 532 27.03 -11.30 -19.75
CA LEU A 532 28.02 -10.32 -19.29
C LEU A 532 29.17 -10.24 -20.29
N GLU A 533 29.75 -11.36 -20.69
CA GLU A 533 30.83 -11.48 -21.68
C GLU A 533 30.48 -10.76 -22.98
N LYS A 534 29.30 -10.99 -23.56
CA LYS A 534 28.82 -10.25 -24.74
C LYS A 534 28.74 -8.73 -24.54
N LYS A 535 28.36 -8.26 -23.34
CA LYS A 535 28.31 -6.83 -23.02
C LYS A 535 29.70 -6.22 -22.81
N LEU A 536 30.61 -6.96 -22.20
CA LEU A 536 32.00 -6.54 -22.01
C LEU A 536 32.72 -6.48 -23.37
N MET A 537 32.59 -7.50 -24.21
CA MET A 537 33.15 -7.50 -25.58
C MET A 537 32.60 -6.35 -26.45
N ALA A 538 31.38 -5.88 -26.21
CA ALA A 538 30.80 -4.71 -26.88
C ALA A 538 31.33 -3.35 -26.35
N ASN A 539 32.04 -3.33 -25.22
CA ASN A 539 32.68 -2.13 -24.66
C ASN A 539 34.10 -2.48 -24.16
N PRO A 540 35.13 -2.35 -25.02
CA PRO A 540 36.50 -2.75 -24.70
C PRO A 540 37.10 -2.07 -23.45
N GLU A 541 36.76 -0.80 -23.21
CA GLU A 541 37.22 -0.08 -22.01
C GLU A 541 36.66 -0.71 -20.73
N LEU A 542 35.34 -0.96 -20.71
CA LEU A 542 34.68 -1.63 -19.59
C LEU A 542 35.21 -3.06 -19.39
N PHE A 543 35.51 -3.79 -20.47
CA PHE A 543 36.10 -5.13 -20.37
C PHE A 543 37.48 -5.09 -19.72
N MET A 544 38.36 -4.17 -20.15
CA MET A 544 39.70 -4.00 -19.57
C MET A 544 39.62 -3.65 -18.09
N GLN A 545 38.77 -2.69 -17.70
CA GLN A 545 38.58 -2.29 -16.30
C GLN A 545 38.01 -3.44 -15.44
N TYR A 546 37.07 -4.23 -15.99
CA TYR A 546 36.49 -5.36 -15.27
C TYR A 546 37.46 -6.55 -15.14
N LYS A 547 38.27 -6.82 -16.17
CA LYS A 547 39.35 -7.81 -16.13
C LYS A 547 40.41 -7.43 -15.11
N GLN A 548 40.84 -6.17 -15.09
CA GLN A 548 41.76 -5.64 -14.08
C GLN A 548 41.20 -5.81 -12.65
N PHE A 549 39.90 -5.54 -12.44
CA PHE A 549 39.25 -5.79 -11.14
C PHE A 549 39.31 -7.28 -10.71
N ILE A 550 39.06 -8.23 -11.62
CA ILE A 550 39.15 -9.66 -11.31
C ILE A 550 40.60 -10.08 -11.01
N HIS A 551 41.57 -9.60 -11.79
CA HIS A 551 43.00 -9.87 -11.56
C HIS A 551 43.49 -9.26 -10.24
N GLU A 552 43.10 -8.02 -9.92
CA GLU A 552 43.36 -7.40 -8.61
C GLU A 552 42.78 -8.27 -7.49
N PHE A 553 41.52 -8.70 -7.63
CA PHE A 553 40.82 -9.51 -6.62
C PHE A 553 41.55 -10.84 -6.33
N LEU A 554 42.03 -11.53 -7.38
CA LEU A 554 42.81 -12.76 -7.26
C LEU A 554 44.22 -12.50 -6.68
N SER A 555 44.92 -11.47 -7.16
CA SER A 555 46.29 -11.13 -6.71
C SER A 555 46.37 -10.78 -5.21
N LEU A 556 45.27 -10.28 -4.63
CA LEU A 556 45.14 -9.96 -3.22
C LEU A 556 44.74 -11.16 -2.34
N GLY A 557 44.59 -12.36 -2.91
CA GLY A 557 44.15 -13.53 -2.15
C GLY A 557 42.73 -13.39 -1.59
N HIS A 558 41.84 -12.65 -2.28
CA HIS A 558 40.42 -12.59 -1.91
C HIS A 558 39.59 -13.74 -2.52
N GLY A 559 40.18 -14.45 -3.48
CA GLY A 559 39.62 -15.63 -4.12
C GLY A 559 40.68 -16.37 -4.93
N HIS A 560 40.41 -17.62 -5.28
CA HIS A 560 41.32 -18.48 -6.04
C HIS A 560 40.58 -19.27 -7.13
N TYR A 561 41.32 -19.71 -8.16
CA TYR A 561 40.77 -20.60 -9.18
C TYR A 561 40.57 -22.01 -8.61
N VAL A 562 39.48 -22.66 -9.01
CA VAL A 562 39.15 -24.04 -8.63
C VAL A 562 38.63 -24.83 -9.82
N ASP A 563 39.06 -26.07 -9.93
CA ASP A 563 38.65 -26.98 -11.00
C ASP A 563 37.21 -27.43 -10.80
N ILE A 564 36.35 -27.13 -11.77
CA ILE A 564 34.92 -27.46 -11.73
C ILE A 564 34.71 -28.99 -11.66
N GLU A 565 35.62 -29.75 -12.26
CA GLU A 565 35.58 -31.21 -12.35
C GLU A 565 35.97 -31.92 -11.04
N MET A 566 36.66 -31.24 -10.11
CA MET A 566 36.98 -31.80 -8.79
C MET A 566 35.78 -31.78 -7.82
N TYR A 567 34.68 -31.08 -8.16
CA TYR A 567 33.50 -31.05 -7.32
C TYR A 567 32.67 -32.32 -7.48
N ASP A 568 32.66 -33.15 -6.43
CA ASP A 568 31.58 -34.08 -6.22
C ASP A 568 30.31 -33.30 -5.84
N ILE A 569 29.57 -32.87 -6.87
CA ILE A 569 28.24 -32.24 -6.77
C ILE A 569 27.27 -33.16 -6.00
N ASN A 570 27.56 -34.46 -5.87
CA ASN A 570 26.77 -35.39 -5.06
C ASN A 570 27.17 -35.41 -3.57
N LYS A 571 28.23 -34.72 -3.13
CA LYS A 571 28.64 -34.65 -1.71
C LYS A 571 28.64 -33.26 -1.08
N GLN A 572 28.95 -32.19 -1.82
CA GLN A 572 29.10 -30.85 -1.24
C GLN A 572 28.03 -29.85 -1.69
N ALA A 573 27.64 -28.93 -0.80
CA ALA A 573 26.79 -27.79 -1.15
C ALA A 573 27.62 -26.76 -1.94
N ALA A 574 27.18 -26.42 -3.15
CA ALA A 574 27.85 -25.43 -3.98
C ALA A 574 26.86 -24.42 -4.56
N TYR A 575 27.25 -23.14 -4.61
CA TYR A 575 26.43 -22.08 -5.22
C TYR A 575 27.28 -21.15 -6.09
N TYR A 576 26.74 -20.81 -7.26
CA TYR A 576 27.38 -20.00 -8.29
C TYR A 576 26.62 -18.69 -8.44
N MET A 577 27.22 -17.59 -7.98
CA MET A 577 26.65 -16.25 -8.05
C MET A 577 26.86 -15.65 -9.45
N PRO A 578 25.80 -15.24 -10.16
CA PRO A 578 25.93 -14.30 -11.27
C PRO A 578 26.53 -12.98 -10.79
N HIS A 579 27.24 -12.30 -11.69
CA HIS A 579 27.81 -10.97 -11.41
C HIS A 579 27.69 -10.04 -12.61
N HIS A 580 27.84 -8.74 -12.36
CA HIS A 580 27.83 -7.71 -13.38
C HIS A 580 28.61 -6.46 -12.94
N ALA A 581 28.91 -5.58 -13.90
CA ALA A 581 29.55 -4.29 -13.64
C ALA A 581 28.52 -3.18 -13.36
N ILE A 582 28.79 -2.34 -12.37
CA ILE A 582 28.17 -1.03 -12.16
C ILE A 582 29.24 0.04 -12.34
N ILE A 583 28.93 1.05 -13.15
CA ILE A 583 29.80 2.21 -13.38
C ILE A 583 29.40 3.33 -12.41
N LYS A 584 30.37 3.91 -11.69
CA LYS A 584 30.22 5.10 -10.84
C LYS A 584 31.19 6.19 -11.34
N PRO A 585 30.77 7.04 -12.31
CA PRO A 585 31.67 8.02 -12.94
C PRO A 585 32.32 9.00 -11.94
N GLU A 586 31.58 9.36 -10.88
CA GLU A 586 32.02 10.29 -9.83
C GLU A 586 32.96 9.66 -8.78
N SER A 587 33.28 8.36 -8.87
CA SER A 587 34.20 7.74 -7.91
C SER A 587 35.65 8.02 -8.29
N LYS A 588 36.36 8.83 -7.48
CA LYS A 588 37.80 9.09 -7.61
C LYS A 588 38.64 7.80 -7.68
N THR A 589 38.27 6.75 -6.92
CA THR A 589 39.09 5.53 -6.74
C THR A 589 38.71 4.35 -7.62
N THR A 590 37.41 4.09 -7.87
CA THR A 590 36.96 2.91 -8.64
C THR A 590 35.72 3.24 -9.47
N LYS A 591 35.96 3.60 -10.73
CA LYS A 591 34.91 3.89 -11.73
C LYS A 591 34.02 2.68 -12.03
N VAL A 592 34.53 1.46 -11.87
CA VAL A 592 33.78 0.20 -12.05
C VAL A 592 33.77 -0.59 -10.75
N ARG A 593 32.61 -1.13 -10.38
CA ARG A 593 32.45 -2.09 -9.27
C ARG A 593 31.74 -3.34 -9.79
N SER A 594 32.23 -4.53 -9.44
CA SER A 594 31.44 -5.76 -9.62
C SER A 594 30.32 -5.81 -8.59
N VAL A 595 29.17 -6.41 -8.94
CA VAL A 595 28.08 -6.77 -8.02
C VAL A 595 27.76 -8.25 -8.19
N PHE A 596 27.72 -8.98 -7.08
CA PHE A 596 27.38 -10.40 -7.01
C PHE A 596 25.91 -10.59 -6.60
N ASP A 597 25.18 -11.48 -7.26
CA ASP A 597 23.76 -11.73 -7.02
C ASP A 597 23.54 -13.11 -6.37
N ALA A 598 23.36 -13.11 -5.04
CA ALA A 598 23.00 -14.29 -4.26
C ALA A 598 21.49 -14.42 -3.99
N SER A 599 20.69 -13.53 -4.56
CA SER A 599 19.22 -13.55 -4.49
C SER A 599 18.61 -14.33 -5.66
N ILE A 600 19.42 -14.77 -6.62
CA ILE A 600 18.97 -15.57 -7.75
C ILE A 600 18.54 -16.97 -7.30
N LYS A 601 17.33 -17.35 -7.70
CA LYS A 601 16.71 -18.62 -7.31
C LYS A 601 17.18 -19.75 -8.22
N THR A 602 17.58 -20.85 -7.61
CA THR A 602 18.04 -22.09 -8.25
C THR A 602 16.91 -22.86 -8.95
N ASN A 603 17.24 -24.03 -9.51
CA ASN A 603 16.24 -25.00 -9.97
C ASN A 603 15.20 -25.39 -8.89
N LYS A 604 15.54 -25.34 -7.60
CA LYS A 604 14.64 -25.60 -6.47
C LYS A 604 13.83 -24.38 -6.01
N LYS A 605 13.95 -23.23 -6.69
CA LYS A 605 13.27 -21.95 -6.40
C LYS A 605 13.68 -21.30 -5.06
N VAL A 606 14.84 -21.68 -4.53
CA VAL A 606 15.47 -21.12 -3.33
C VAL A 606 16.74 -20.39 -3.77
N SER A 607 17.09 -19.28 -3.12
CA SER A 607 18.38 -18.58 -3.31
C SER A 607 19.26 -18.73 -2.07
N LEU A 608 20.55 -18.41 -2.18
CA LEU A 608 21.44 -18.43 -1.02
C LEU A 608 20.99 -17.39 0.03
N ASN A 609 20.50 -16.23 -0.41
CA ASN A 609 19.94 -15.20 0.48
C ASN A 609 18.61 -15.61 1.16
N ASP A 610 17.82 -16.53 0.58
CA ASP A 610 16.65 -17.12 1.26
C ASP A 610 17.10 -18.01 2.45
N LEU A 611 18.27 -18.67 2.36
CA LEU A 611 18.83 -19.56 3.38
C LEU A 611 19.70 -18.86 4.43
N GLN A 612 20.08 -17.60 4.23
CA GLN A 612 20.86 -16.83 5.20
C GLN A 612 20.01 -16.11 6.25
N LEU A 613 20.55 -16.04 7.46
CA LEU A 613 20.13 -15.14 8.53
C LEU A 613 20.64 -13.73 8.20
N ASN A 614 19.86 -12.70 8.55
CA ASN A 614 20.26 -11.30 8.29
C ASN A 614 21.26 -10.78 9.32
N GLY A 615 21.13 -11.25 10.56
CA GLY A 615 21.73 -10.64 11.75
C GLY A 615 21.02 -9.35 12.18
N PRO A 616 21.14 -8.97 13.47
CA PRO A 616 20.68 -7.69 13.98
C PRO A 616 21.52 -6.52 13.42
N VAL A 617 20.99 -5.29 13.51
CA VAL A 617 21.80 -4.09 13.30
C VAL A 617 22.60 -3.81 14.57
N VAL A 618 23.93 -3.81 14.47
CA VAL A 618 24.85 -3.70 15.63
C VAL A 618 25.59 -2.36 15.72
N GLN A 619 25.58 -1.58 14.64
CA GLN A 619 26.10 -0.21 14.61
C GLN A 619 24.99 0.80 14.90
N ARG A 620 25.36 2.02 15.34
CA ARG A 620 24.41 3.14 15.36
C ARG A 620 23.91 3.46 13.96
N ASP A 621 22.71 4.05 13.90
CA ASP A 621 22.20 4.55 12.63
C ASP A 621 22.86 5.86 12.23
N LEU A 622 22.62 6.21 10.96
CA LEU A 622 23.14 7.39 10.30
C LEU A 622 22.84 8.70 11.06
N PHE A 623 21.64 8.82 11.61
CA PHE A 623 21.18 10.03 12.27
C PHE A 623 21.93 10.25 13.59
N ASP A 624 22.12 9.18 14.37
CA ASP A 624 22.87 9.25 15.62
C ASP A 624 24.35 9.62 15.39
N ILE A 625 25.00 8.98 14.41
CA ILE A 625 26.41 9.24 14.06
C ILE A 625 26.60 10.68 13.62
N MET A 626 25.71 11.19 12.77
CA MET A 626 25.79 12.57 12.30
C MET A 626 25.51 13.60 13.40
N LEU A 627 24.58 13.33 14.33
CA LEU A 627 24.41 14.18 15.52
C LEU A 627 25.70 14.19 16.37
N LEU A 628 26.28 13.03 16.69
CA LEU A 628 27.53 12.93 17.44
C LEU A 628 28.71 13.62 16.75
N PHE A 629 28.73 13.64 15.42
CA PHE A 629 29.74 14.32 14.63
C PHE A 629 29.66 15.84 14.77
N ARG A 630 28.48 16.42 15.06
CA ARG A 630 28.31 17.87 15.32
C ARG A 630 28.81 18.34 16.69
N LEU A 631 29.02 17.43 17.63
CA LEU A 631 29.31 17.71 19.04
C LEU A 631 30.83 17.79 19.36
N GLY A 632 31.64 18.32 18.46
CA GLY A 632 33.09 18.47 18.71
C GLY A 632 33.76 19.46 17.77
N ARG A 633 34.61 20.33 18.32
CA ARG A 633 35.31 21.39 17.56
C ARG A 633 36.19 20.85 16.44
N TYR A 634 37.03 19.86 16.74
CA TYR A 634 37.96 19.24 15.77
C TYR A 634 37.40 17.92 15.26
N THR A 635 37.69 17.55 14.01
CA THR A 635 37.14 16.36 13.34
C THR A 635 38.21 15.38 12.85
N ILE A 636 37.81 14.12 12.72
CA ILE A 636 38.41 13.17 11.78
C ILE A 636 37.31 12.48 10.98
N THR A 637 37.55 12.31 9.69
CA THR A 637 36.77 11.42 8.83
C THR A 637 37.71 10.51 8.04
N SER A 638 37.36 9.23 7.90
CA SER A 638 38.13 8.25 7.11
C SER A 638 37.24 7.12 6.59
N ASP A 639 37.74 6.34 5.64
CA ASP A 639 37.07 5.19 5.02
C ASP A 639 37.89 3.91 5.31
N ILE A 640 37.23 2.83 5.74
CA ILE A 640 37.87 1.53 6.01
C ILE A 640 38.07 0.78 4.70
N LYS A 641 39.30 0.91 4.16
CA LYS A 641 39.77 0.35 2.89
C LYS A 641 39.39 -1.12 2.77
N ARG A 642 38.44 -1.37 1.86
CA ARG A 642 37.94 -2.69 1.47
C ARG A 642 37.24 -3.50 2.59
N MET A 643 36.87 -2.90 3.72
CA MET A 643 36.24 -3.47 4.93
C MET A 643 35.84 -4.97 4.83
N PHE A 644 34.74 -5.28 4.12
CA PHE A 644 34.22 -6.64 3.94
C PHE A 644 35.29 -7.68 3.53
N ARG A 645 36.18 -7.31 2.59
CA ARG A 645 37.19 -8.21 2.01
C ARG A 645 38.36 -8.52 2.94
N ASN A 646 38.51 -7.80 4.05
CA ASN A 646 39.54 -8.08 5.05
C ASN A 646 39.15 -9.28 5.95
N ILE A 647 37.88 -9.71 5.91
CA ILE A 647 37.32 -10.80 6.72
C ILE A 647 37.27 -12.09 5.88
N LEU A 648 37.84 -13.16 6.40
CA LEU A 648 37.77 -14.51 5.85
C LEU A 648 36.38 -15.13 6.08
N VAL A 649 35.87 -15.83 5.08
CA VAL A 649 34.79 -16.79 5.27
C VAL A 649 35.41 -18.13 5.64
N ASP A 650 34.83 -18.82 6.62
CA ASP A 650 35.25 -20.16 7.02
C ASP A 650 35.32 -21.09 5.78
N PRO A 651 36.43 -21.83 5.56
CA PRO A 651 36.63 -22.69 4.40
C PRO A 651 35.47 -23.62 4.08
N ALA A 652 34.74 -24.13 5.09
CA ALA A 652 33.59 -25.02 4.88
C ALA A 652 32.42 -24.34 4.14
N PHE A 653 32.32 -23.01 4.18
CA PHE A 653 31.23 -22.23 3.58
C PHE A 653 31.63 -21.53 2.28
N THR A 654 32.93 -21.46 1.96
CA THR A 654 33.44 -20.83 0.72
C THR A 654 32.87 -21.44 -0.55
N SER A 655 32.45 -22.71 -0.52
CA SER A 655 31.76 -23.38 -1.64
C SER A 655 30.41 -22.78 -1.98
N LEU A 656 29.82 -21.95 -1.13
CA LEU A 656 28.59 -21.20 -1.41
C LEU A 656 28.87 -19.86 -2.12
N GLN A 657 30.14 -19.48 -2.31
CA GLN A 657 30.56 -18.21 -2.90
C GLN A 657 31.43 -18.41 -4.16
N ASN A 658 30.93 -19.10 -5.18
CA ASN A 658 31.68 -19.23 -6.46
C ASN A 658 31.16 -18.25 -7.52
N ILE A 659 32.04 -17.84 -8.44
CA ILE A 659 31.71 -17.08 -9.66
C ILE A 659 32.37 -17.72 -10.88
N LEU A 660 31.92 -17.36 -12.08
CA LEU A 660 32.45 -17.91 -13.34
C LEU A 660 33.18 -16.80 -14.12
N TRP A 661 34.42 -17.06 -14.55
CA TRP A 661 35.21 -16.08 -15.29
C TRP A 661 36.13 -16.74 -16.31
N ARG A 662 36.42 -16.00 -17.39
CA ARG A 662 37.55 -16.26 -18.29
C ARG A 662 38.00 -14.95 -18.92
N ASP A 663 39.27 -14.89 -19.25
CA ASP A 663 39.96 -13.71 -19.77
C ASP A 663 39.80 -13.53 -21.28
N ASP A 664 39.34 -14.57 -21.99
CA ASP A 664 39.22 -14.67 -23.44
C ASP A 664 38.09 -15.68 -23.79
N PRO A 665 37.15 -15.36 -24.70
CA PRO A 665 36.08 -16.27 -25.12
C PRO A 665 36.53 -17.60 -25.75
N SER A 666 37.78 -17.70 -26.20
CA SER A 666 38.39 -18.95 -26.72
C SER A 666 38.84 -19.90 -25.60
N GLN A 667 39.04 -19.41 -24.38
CA GLN A 667 39.48 -20.22 -23.25
C GLN A 667 38.30 -20.94 -22.56
N PRO A 668 38.55 -22.09 -21.90
CA PRO A 668 37.55 -22.71 -21.03
C PRO A 668 37.15 -21.76 -19.89
N ILE A 669 35.88 -21.84 -19.47
CA ILE A 669 35.38 -21.07 -18.33
C ILE A 669 35.96 -21.64 -17.05
N LYS A 670 36.55 -20.77 -16.23
CA LYS A 670 37.10 -21.12 -14.92
C LYS A 670 36.12 -20.75 -13.82
N CYS A 671 36.16 -21.48 -12.73
CA CYS A 671 35.47 -21.13 -11.50
C CYS A 671 36.45 -20.38 -10.58
N ILE A 672 36.00 -19.26 -10.01
CA ILE A 672 36.71 -18.55 -8.95
C ILE A 672 35.89 -18.70 -7.67
N ARG A 673 36.51 -19.22 -6.62
CA ARG A 673 35.97 -19.26 -5.27
C ARG A 673 36.32 -17.96 -4.54
N LEU A 674 35.36 -17.39 -3.81
CA LEU A 674 35.58 -16.20 -2.99
C LEU A 674 35.80 -16.63 -1.54
N ASP A 675 36.96 -16.27 -0.99
CA ASP A 675 37.42 -16.69 0.35
C ASP A 675 37.11 -15.64 1.42
N ARG A 676 36.56 -14.49 1.01
CA ARG A 676 36.28 -13.33 1.85
C ARG A 676 34.79 -13.05 1.92
N VAL A 677 34.35 -12.33 2.95
CA VAL A 677 32.97 -11.85 3.04
C VAL A 677 32.72 -10.90 1.86
N THR A 678 31.81 -11.27 0.96
CA THR A 678 31.47 -10.44 -0.21
C THR A 678 30.11 -9.78 -0.07
N TYR A 679 30.03 -8.52 -0.49
CA TYR A 679 28.76 -7.83 -0.69
C TYR A 679 27.87 -8.60 -1.70
N GLY A 680 26.55 -8.51 -1.54
CA GLY A 680 25.56 -9.26 -2.31
C GLY A 680 24.92 -10.42 -1.54
N LEU A 681 25.59 -10.90 -0.48
CA LEU A 681 25.00 -11.79 0.53
C LEU A 681 24.21 -10.99 1.58
N LYS A 682 23.12 -11.58 2.05
CA LYS A 682 22.21 -11.00 3.06
C LYS A 682 22.88 -10.75 4.42
N SER A 683 23.76 -11.66 4.84
CA SER A 683 24.46 -11.59 6.14
C SER A 683 25.67 -10.65 6.18
N SER A 684 26.22 -10.23 5.04
CA SER A 684 27.54 -9.60 4.98
C SER A 684 27.65 -8.27 5.72
N SER A 685 26.61 -7.43 5.71
CA SER A 685 26.62 -6.16 6.44
C SER A 685 26.69 -6.39 7.96
N TYR A 686 25.97 -7.38 8.47
CA TYR A 686 26.06 -7.78 9.87
C TYR A 686 27.45 -8.35 10.19
N LEU A 687 27.94 -9.33 9.42
CA LEU A 687 29.26 -9.94 9.66
C LEU A 687 30.38 -8.89 9.69
N ALA A 688 30.40 -7.97 8.73
CA ALA A 688 31.44 -6.96 8.64
C ALA A 688 31.40 -5.95 9.81
N THR A 689 30.23 -5.43 10.13
CA THR A 689 30.07 -4.48 11.23
C THR A 689 30.28 -5.15 12.59
N ARG A 690 29.78 -6.37 12.77
CA ARG A 690 29.96 -7.16 14.00
C ARG A 690 31.42 -7.53 14.26
N CYS A 691 32.25 -7.72 13.23
CA CYS A 691 33.70 -7.88 13.38
C CYS A 691 34.40 -6.61 13.90
N LEU A 692 33.99 -5.40 13.47
CA LEU A 692 34.51 -4.16 14.04
C LEU A 692 34.08 -3.98 15.50
N ILE A 693 32.82 -4.31 15.83
CA ILE A 693 32.34 -4.32 17.22
C ILE A 693 33.08 -5.38 18.05
N GLU A 694 33.40 -6.55 17.49
CA GLU A 694 34.19 -7.59 18.15
C GLU A 694 35.60 -7.11 18.47
N LEU A 695 36.24 -6.42 17.52
CA LEU A 695 37.56 -5.83 17.70
C LEU A 695 37.55 -4.76 18.81
N ALA A 696 36.52 -3.90 18.81
CA ALA A 696 36.30 -2.93 19.89
C ALA A 696 36.10 -3.61 21.26
N ASN A 697 35.32 -4.70 21.33
CA ASN A 697 35.05 -5.42 22.57
C ASN A 697 36.30 -6.12 23.13
N ARG A 698 37.16 -6.69 22.27
CA ARG A 698 38.36 -7.44 22.70
C ARG A 698 39.45 -6.54 23.28
N TYR A 699 39.58 -5.31 22.78
CA TYR A 699 40.69 -4.42 23.11
C TYR A 699 40.24 -3.06 23.70
N GLU A 700 39.02 -2.98 24.24
CA GLU A 700 38.47 -1.74 24.83
C GLU A 700 39.37 -1.14 25.92
N ASN A 701 39.98 -1.98 26.75
CA ASN A 701 40.87 -1.54 27.83
C ASN A 701 42.20 -0.96 27.32
N GLU A 702 42.64 -1.36 26.12
CA GLU A 702 43.89 -0.90 25.49
C GLU A 702 43.67 0.33 24.59
N TYR A 703 42.53 0.38 23.88
CA TYR A 703 42.20 1.43 22.90
C TYR A 703 40.78 1.99 23.13
N PRO A 704 40.50 2.62 24.29
CA PRO A 704 39.14 3.02 24.67
C PRO A 704 38.52 4.06 23.71
N LEU A 705 39.30 5.00 23.18
CA LEU A 705 38.81 6.01 22.22
C LEU A 705 38.46 5.35 20.89
N ALA A 706 39.26 4.40 20.43
CA ALA A 706 38.99 3.65 19.20
C ALA A 706 37.77 2.73 19.35
N ALA A 707 37.63 2.03 20.49
CA ALA A 707 36.46 1.22 20.80
C ALA A 707 35.17 2.06 20.86
N PHE A 708 35.24 3.28 21.42
CA PHE A 708 34.15 4.25 21.36
C PHE A 708 33.81 4.63 19.91
N ILE A 709 34.81 4.90 19.06
CA ILE A 709 34.61 5.28 17.65
C ILE A 709 33.94 4.16 16.85
N LEU A 710 34.41 2.91 16.98
CA LEU A 710 33.86 1.78 16.23
C LEU A 710 32.40 1.47 16.61
N ARG A 711 32.00 1.73 17.87
CA ARG A 711 30.63 1.53 18.34
C ARG A 711 29.68 2.69 18.01
N ASN A 712 30.16 3.93 18.08
CA ASN A 712 29.29 5.13 18.09
C ASN A 712 29.48 6.07 16.89
N ASN A 713 30.55 5.93 16.12
CA ASN A 713 30.98 6.89 15.09
C ASN A 713 31.34 6.25 13.74
N THR A 714 31.03 4.96 13.56
CA THR A 714 31.33 4.20 12.34
C THR A 714 30.04 3.70 11.70
N TYR A 715 29.86 3.98 10.41
CA TYR A 715 28.72 3.53 9.60
C TYR A 715 29.24 2.71 8.41
N VAL A 716 29.21 1.39 8.54
CA VAL A 716 29.85 0.46 7.59
C VAL A 716 31.34 0.80 7.44
N ASP A 717 31.77 1.31 6.29
CA ASP A 717 33.13 1.71 5.98
C ASP A 717 33.46 3.18 6.33
N ASP A 718 32.46 4.05 6.49
CA ASP A 718 32.67 5.47 6.83
C ASP A 718 32.85 5.67 8.36
N VAL A 719 33.93 6.35 8.78
CA VAL A 719 34.18 6.77 10.16
C VAL A 719 34.09 8.29 10.28
N LEU A 720 33.28 8.81 11.21
CA LEU A 720 33.11 10.24 11.47
C LEU A 720 33.16 10.53 12.98
N TYR A 721 34.29 11.03 13.46
CA TYR A 721 34.48 11.39 14.87
C TYR A 721 34.84 12.87 15.04
N SER A 722 34.52 13.42 16.20
CA SER A 722 34.82 14.80 16.56
C SER A 722 34.94 14.96 18.08
N HIS A 723 35.79 15.89 18.53
CA HIS A 723 35.97 16.23 19.94
C HIS A 723 36.34 17.70 20.11
N ASN A 724 36.14 18.26 21.30
CA ASN A 724 36.46 19.66 21.59
C ASN A 724 37.96 19.91 21.80
N ASP A 725 38.67 18.95 22.39
CA ASP A 725 40.14 18.96 22.49
C ASP A 725 40.83 18.34 21.26
N LEU A 726 41.88 19.01 20.78
CA LEU A 726 42.70 18.60 19.64
C LEU A 726 43.61 17.41 19.99
N ALA A 727 44.15 17.34 21.22
CA ALA A 727 45.03 16.24 21.60
C ALA A 727 44.27 14.91 21.63
N THR A 728 43.07 14.90 22.20
CA THR A 728 42.14 13.75 22.19
C THR A 728 41.80 13.30 20.77
N VAL A 729 41.58 14.22 19.80
CA VAL A 729 41.35 13.81 18.40
C VAL A 729 42.57 13.11 17.80
N ARG A 730 43.78 13.63 18.06
CA ARG A 730 45.04 13.01 17.58
C ARG A 730 45.28 11.64 18.23
N GLU A 731 45.05 11.52 19.53
CA GLU A 731 45.14 10.25 20.25
C GLU A 731 44.10 9.25 19.74
N ALA A 732 42.84 9.65 19.62
CA ALA A 732 41.77 8.80 19.11
C ALA A 732 42.08 8.30 17.68
N LYS A 733 42.69 9.13 16.84
CA LYS A 733 43.19 8.73 15.51
C LYS A 733 44.28 7.66 15.60
N GLN A 734 45.26 7.84 16.48
CA GLN A 734 46.37 6.89 16.68
C GLN A 734 45.87 5.56 17.26
N GLN A 735 44.99 5.60 18.27
CA GLN A 735 44.33 4.42 18.81
C GLN A 735 43.50 3.71 17.71
N LEU A 736 42.77 4.45 16.87
CA LEU A 736 41.94 3.87 15.80
C LEU A 736 42.78 3.13 14.75
N CYS A 737 43.88 3.73 14.29
CA CYS A 737 44.82 3.07 13.38
C CYS A 737 45.41 1.79 14.00
N SER A 738 45.83 1.89 15.26
CA SER A 738 46.43 0.77 16.02
C SER A 738 45.43 -0.38 16.17
N LEU A 739 44.22 -0.09 16.66
CA LEU A 739 43.15 -1.08 16.86
C LEU A 739 42.76 -1.75 15.55
N LEU A 740 42.49 -0.98 14.48
CA LEU A 740 42.08 -1.54 13.19
C LEU A 740 43.17 -2.45 12.58
N SER A 741 44.45 -2.12 12.78
CA SER A 741 45.57 -2.96 12.33
C SER A 741 45.61 -4.36 12.97
N LEU A 742 45.05 -4.52 14.18
CA LEU A 742 44.92 -5.83 14.86
C LEU A 742 43.88 -6.75 14.18
N GLY A 743 42.98 -6.19 13.38
CA GLY A 743 42.01 -6.91 12.55
C GLY A 743 42.29 -6.85 11.04
N SER A 744 43.49 -6.42 10.63
CA SER A 744 43.87 -6.18 9.21
C SER A 744 42.97 -5.17 8.48
N PHE A 745 42.26 -4.33 9.23
CA PHE A 745 41.53 -3.20 8.67
C PHE A 745 42.50 -2.02 8.55
N ASN A 746 42.50 -1.39 7.37
CA ASN A 746 43.31 -0.20 7.10
C ASN A 746 42.37 0.95 6.73
N THR A 747 42.69 2.16 7.18
CA THR A 747 41.95 3.38 6.84
C THR A 747 42.64 4.16 5.74
N HIS A 748 41.86 4.89 4.93
CA HIS A 748 42.35 5.84 3.92
C HIS A 748 41.36 7.00 3.77
N LYS A 749 41.63 7.94 2.85
CA LYS A 749 40.84 9.16 2.60
C LYS A 749 40.63 10.00 3.86
N TRP A 750 41.68 10.12 4.67
CA TRP A 750 41.68 10.92 5.88
C TRP A 750 41.39 12.39 5.57
N SER A 751 40.52 12.98 6.38
CA SER A 751 40.18 14.40 6.30
C SER A 751 39.83 14.93 7.69
N SER A 752 40.02 16.23 7.87
CA SER A 752 39.82 16.96 9.12
C SER A 752 39.55 18.44 8.81
N ASN A 753 38.90 19.14 9.72
CA ASN A 753 38.82 20.59 9.72
C ASN A 753 40.07 21.28 10.30
N ASN A 754 41.11 20.53 10.65
CA ASN A 754 42.36 21.08 11.16
C ASN A 754 43.58 20.30 10.63
N GLU A 755 44.49 21.01 9.95
CA GLU A 755 45.67 20.41 9.29
C GLU A 755 46.62 19.70 10.27
N LEU A 756 46.70 20.11 11.54
CA LEU A 756 47.55 19.47 12.54
C LEU A 756 47.14 18.01 12.81
N VAL A 757 45.86 17.67 12.59
CA VAL A 757 45.33 16.30 12.70
C VAL A 757 45.80 15.42 11.54
N LEU A 758 46.10 16.00 10.39
CA LEU A 758 46.55 15.30 9.17
C LEU A 758 48.08 15.29 9.01
N SER A 759 48.81 16.06 9.82
CA SER A 759 50.28 16.26 9.70
C SER A 759 51.12 14.97 9.65
N ASP A 760 50.67 13.90 10.30
CA ASP A 760 51.30 12.57 10.33
C ASP A 760 50.66 11.54 9.38
N ILE A 761 49.76 11.96 8.48
CA ILE A 761 49.14 11.10 7.45
C ILE A 761 49.74 11.38 6.06
N PRO A 762 50.26 10.36 5.34
CA PRO A 762 50.74 10.51 3.96
C PRO A 762 49.66 11.08 3.03
N LEU A 763 50.05 11.96 2.10
CA LEU A 763 49.12 12.64 1.18
C LEU A 763 48.28 11.65 0.34
N GLU A 764 48.82 10.48 0.01
CA GLU A 764 48.12 9.42 -0.73
C GLU A 764 46.96 8.76 0.06
N ASP A 765 47.00 8.82 1.39
CA ASP A 765 45.94 8.33 2.28
C ASP A 765 45.02 9.46 2.76
N GLN A 766 45.23 10.72 2.34
CA GLN A 766 44.30 11.84 2.59
C GLN A 766 43.16 11.89 1.55
N HIS A 767 42.10 12.65 1.84
CA HIS A 767 40.93 12.78 0.94
C HIS A 767 41.17 13.73 -0.23
N PHE A 768 41.89 14.83 0.03
CA PHE A 768 42.21 15.87 -0.93
C PHE A 768 43.59 15.62 -1.50
N ASP A 769 43.69 15.59 -2.82
CA ASP A 769 44.98 15.47 -3.49
C ASP A 769 45.63 16.86 -3.66
N SER A 770 46.87 16.90 -4.17
CA SER A 770 47.59 18.15 -4.41
C SER A 770 46.86 19.12 -5.34
N ILE A 771 45.98 18.63 -6.22
CA ILE A 771 45.23 19.46 -7.19
C ILE A 771 43.99 20.07 -6.51
N ASP A 772 43.31 19.34 -5.63
CA ASP A 772 42.23 19.88 -4.80
C ASP A 772 42.75 21.01 -3.89
N LEU A 773 43.88 20.77 -3.20
CA LEU A 773 44.49 21.75 -2.30
C LEU A 773 44.97 23.01 -3.05
N GLN A 774 45.57 22.86 -4.24
CA GLN A 774 45.95 23.99 -5.11
C GLN A 774 44.75 24.82 -5.60
N LYS A 775 43.54 24.25 -5.61
CA LYS A 775 42.29 24.91 -6.04
C LYS A 775 41.44 25.42 -4.89
N ASP A 776 41.95 25.36 -3.65
CA ASP A 776 41.21 25.66 -2.42
C ASP A 776 39.90 24.84 -2.27
N ASN A 777 39.86 23.63 -2.84
CA ASN A 777 38.66 22.79 -2.89
C ASN A 777 38.57 21.82 -1.70
N TYR A 778 38.05 22.31 -0.58
CA TYR A 778 37.88 21.55 0.66
C TYR A 778 36.53 20.82 0.79
N ASN A 779 35.82 20.62 -0.33
CA ASN A 779 34.50 19.98 -0.38
C ASN A 779 34.61 18.45 -0.51
N MET A 780 34.02 17.72 0.44
CA MET A 780 33.84 16.26 0.35
C MET A 780 32.37 15.86 0.53
N LYS A 781 32.00 14.68 0.01
CA LYS A 781 30.71 14.03 0.28
C LYS A 781 30.93 12.97 1.36
N THR A 782 30.16 13.02 2.44
CA THR A 782 30.26 12.10 3.58
C THR A 782 28.85 11.76 4.06
N LEU A 783 28.52 10.47 4.22
CA LEU A 783 27.19 10.01 4.66
C LEU A 783 26.00 10.63 3.87
N GLY A 784 26.22 10.96 2.60
CA GLY A 784 25.23 11.53 1.69
C GLY A 784 25.04 13.05 1.76
N LEU A 785 25.65 13.77 2.71
CA LEU A 785 25.75 15.24 2.69
C LEU A 785 27.09 15.70 2.10
N GLN A 786 27.12 16.94 1.60
CA GLN A 786 28.37 17.63 1.30
C GLN A 786 28.83 18.42 2.54
N ILE A 787 30.14 18.45 2.78
CA ILE A 787 30.77 19.24 3.84
C ILE A 787 32.00 19.94 3.27
N ASN A 788 32.13 21.24 3.56
CA ASN A 788 33.40 21.95 3.42
C ASN A 788 34.17 21.80 4.74
N THR A 789 35.35 21.21 4.65
CA THR A 789 36.18 20.85 5.81
C THR A 789 36.91 22.05 6.40
N LYS A 790 37.37 22.99 5.57
CA LYS A 790 38.06 24.21 5.98
C LYS A 790 37.12 25.19 6.70
N GLU A 791 35.92 25.39 6.16
CA GLU A 791 34.89 26.27 6.74
C GLU A 791 34.01 25.57 7.80
N ASP A 792 34.19 24.25 7.98
CA ASP A 792 33.45 23.40 8.92
C ASP A 792 31.90 23.40 8.76
N ASN A 793 31.45 23.54 7.51
CA ASN A 793 30.04 23.71 7.16
C ASN A 793 29.49 22.53 6.35
N PHE A 794 28.33 22.02 6.74
CA PHE A 794 27.49 21.23 5.84
C PHE A 794 26.95 22.13 4.74
N ILE A 795 26.88 21.61 3.51
CA ILE A 795 26.37 22.32 2.33
C ILE A 795 25.24 21.49 1.74
N ILE A 796 24.07 22.11 1.59
CA ILE A 796 22.90 21.52 0.93
C ILE A 796 22.65 22.28 -0.37
N THR A 797 22.91 21.60 -1.50
CA THR A 797 22.70 22.13 -2.85
C THR A 797 21.42 21.61 -3.48
N SER A 798 20.92 22.32 -4.49
CA SER A 798 19.84 21.82 -5.36
C SER A 798 20.21 20.47 -6.03
N PRO A 799 19.27 19.52 -6.22
CA PRO A 799 19.51 18.21 -6.86
C PRO A 799 19.88 18.20 -8.36
N GLY A 800 20.23 19.36 -8.93
CA GLY A 800 20.49 19.57 -10.36
C GLY A 800 19.22 19.78 -11.19
N THR A 801 19.38 19.96 -12.50
CA THR A 801 18.25 20.23 -13.41
C THR A 801 17.27 19.06 -13.50
N PHE A 802 15.99 19.36 -13.42
CA PHE A 802 14.91 18.43 -13.74
C PHE A 802 14.58 18.50 -15.24
N ASP A 803 14.55 17.36 -15.94
CA ASP A 803 14.12 17.31 -17.35
C ASP A 803 12.59 17.39 -17.43
N THR A 804 12.09 18.58 -17.77
CA THR A 804 10.66 18.86 -17.91
C THR A 804 10.01 18.10 -19.06
N ASN A 805 10.78 17.60 -20.04
CA ASN A 805 10.24 16.84 -21.17
C ASN A 805 9.77 15.42 -20.78
N LEU A 806 10.20 14.92 -19.61
CA LEU A 806 9.87 13.58 -19.10
C LEU A 806 9.03 13.62 -17.81
N LEU A 807 8.25 14.69 -17.64
CA LEU A 807 7.40 14.94 -16.46
C LEU A 807 6.35 13.83 -16.27
N THR A 808 6.69 12.90 -15.39
CA THR A 808 5.86 11.76 -14.97
C THR A 808 5.89 11.62 -13.46
N LYS A 809 4.86 11.00 -12.87
CA LYS A 809 4.82 10.68 -11.43
C LYS A 809 6.06 9.93 -10.93
N ARG A 810 6.63 9.04 -11.75
CA ARG A 810 7.91 8.35 -11.49
C ARG A 810 9.10 9.31 -11.46
N SER A 811 9.21 10.24 -12.42
CA SER A 811 10.30 11.23 -12.46
C SER A 811 10.26 12.18 -11.26
N ILE A 812 9.06 12.61 -10.85
CA ILE A 812 8.83 13.46 -9.68
C ILE A 812 9.33 12.77 -8.42
N LEU A 813 8.89 11.54 -8.15
CA LEU A 813 9.35 10.76 -7.00
C LEU A 813 10.87 10.53 -7.04
N SER A 814 11.44 10.27 -8.22
CA SER A 814 12.88 10.11 -8.41
C SER A 814 13.68 11.40 -8.16
N TYR A 815 13.07 12.59 -8.33
CA TYR A 815 13.68 13.86 -7.97
C TYR A 815 13.56 14.15 -6.47
N ILE A 816 12.39 13.88 -5.87
CA ILE A 816 12.19 13.98 -4.40
C ILE A 816 13.22 13.10 -3.66
N GLY A 817 13.46 11.89 -4.15
CA GLY A 817 14.48 11.00 -3.59
C GLY A 817 15.94 11.49 -3.71
N ARG A 818 16.21 12.54 -4.51
CA ARG A 818 17.51 13.22 -4.57
C ARG A 818 17.62 14.40 -3.59
N CYS A 819 16.53 14.88 -3.02
CA CYS A 819 16.52 15.88 -1.93
C CYS A 819 16.92 15.19 -0.61
N TYR A 820 18.19 14.79 -0.51
CA TYR A 820 18.70 13.97 0.59
C TYR A 820 19.01 14.81 1.84
N ASP A 821 18.27 14.58 2.91
CA ASP A 821 18.43 15.27 4.20
C ASP A 821 18.16 14.30 5.37
N PRO A 822 19.20 13.63 5.90
CA PRO A 822 19.03 12.62 6.94
C PRO A 822 18.69 13.24 8.32
N ILE A 823 19.12 14.47 8.58
CA ILE A 823 18.94 15.20 9.85
C ILE A 823 17.60 15.96 9.87
N GLY A 824 17.16 16.50 8.74
CA GLY A 824 15.95 17.31 8.61
C GLY A 824 16.19 18.83 8.64
N PHE A 825 17.33 19.31 8.15
CA PHE A 825 17.59 20.76 8.06
C PHE A 825 16.68 21.50 7.06
N ILE A 826 16.31 20.85 5.95
CA ILE A 826 15.50 21.43 4.87
C ILE A 826 14.13 20.75 4.74
N ASN A 827 13.65 20.08 5.80
CA ASN A 827 12.30 19.51 5.84
C ASN A 827 11.18 20.49 5.46
N PRO A 828 11.21 21.79 5.83
CA PRO A 828 10.23 22.77 5.36
C PRO A 828 10.11 22.84 3.82
N ILE A 829 11.21 22.66 3.07
CA ILE A 829 11.19 22.59 1.60
C ILE A 829 10.72 21.21 1.13
N ILE A 830 11.25 20.14 1.73
CA ILE A 830 10.94 18.76 1.33
C ILE A 830 9.44 18.44 1.52
N VAL A 831 8.79 18.98 2.55
CA VAL A 831 7.35 18.81 2.80
C VAL A 831 6.49 19.33 1.64
N VAL A 832 6.88 20.44 0.99
CA VAL A 832 6.19 20.95 -0.21
C VAL A 832 6.26 19.91 -1.33
N ALA A 833 7.46 19.37 -1.62
CA ALA A 833 7.65 18.35 -2.64
C ALA A 833 6.81 17.08 -2.37
N LYS A 834 6.78 16.63 -1.11
CA LYS A 834 5.99 15.48 -0.66
C LYS A 834 4.48 15.74 -0.74
N SER A 835 4.03 16.98 -0.50
CA SER A 835 2.63 17.39 -0.66
C SER A 835 2.19 17.35 -2.13
N ILE A 836 3.04 17.83 -3.06
CA ILE A 836 2.79 17.71 -4.51
C ILE A 836 2.66 16.25 -4.91
N MET A 837 3.55 15.37 -4.42
CA MET A 837 3.44 13.92 -4.65
C MET A 837 2.13 13.33 -4.08
N GLN A 838 1.62 13.84 -2.95
CA GLN A 838 0.34 13.43 -2.41
C GLN A 838 -0.83 13.77 -3.34
N LYS A 839 -0.83 14.97 -3.96
CA LYS A 839 -1.86 15.36 -4.94
C LYS A 839 -1.93 14.38 -6.12
N LEU A 840 -0.79 13.86 -6.58
CA LEU A 840 -0.71 12.81 -7.62
C LEU A 840 -1.27 11.43 -7.19
N TRP A 841 -1.35 11.13 -5.89
CA TRP A 841 -2.06 9.94 -5.40
C TRP A 841 -3.56 10.20 -5.28
N ILE A 842 -3.97 11.36 -4.78
CA ILE A 842 -5.39 11.76 -4.70
C ILE A 842 -6.04 11.75 -6.08
N ASN A 843 -5.32 12.26 -7.10
CA ASN A 843 -5.76 12.27 -8.49
C ASN A 843 -5.62 10.92 -9.22
N ASN A 844 -5.21 9.84 -8.54
CA ASN A 844 -5.02 8.49 -9.08
C ASN A 844 -4.15 8.43 -10.37
N THR A 845 -3.19 9.35 -10.51
CA THR A 845 -2.28 9.42 -11.67
C THR A 845 -1.40 8.16 -11.75
N ASP A 846 -1.22 7.58 -12.94
CA ASP A 846 -0.35 6.43 -13.14
C ASP A 846 1.14 6.82 -13.11
N TRP A 847 2.03 5.86 -12.89
CA TRP A 847 3.46 6.09 -12.71
C TRP A 847 4.14 6.79 -13.89
N ASN A 848 3.69 6.49 -15.11
CA ASN A 848 4.31 6.97 -16.34
C ASN A 848 3.43 7.98 -17.11
N SER A 849 2.29 8.40 -16.54
CA SER A 849 1.45 9.47 -17.11
C SER A 849 1.90 10.85 -16.60
N CYS A 850 1.64 11.88 -17.41
CA CYS A 850 1.83 13.27 -17.00
C CYS A 850 0.93 13.63 -15.80
N PRO A 851 1.37 14.53 -14.90
CA PRO A 851 0.52 15.16 -13.90
C PRO A 851 -0.69 15.90 -14.51
N PRO A 852 -1.76 16.11 -13.72
CA PRO A 852 -2.76 17.13 -13.99
C PRO A 852 -2.12 18.54 -14.06
N THR A 853 -2.65 19.42 -14.93
CA THR A 853 -2.04 20.72 -15.30
C THR A 853 -1.91 21.72 -14.14
N ASP A 854 -2.67 21.56 -13.07
CA ASP A 854 -2.49 22.27 -11.80
C ASP A 854 -1.25 21.78 -11.03
N VAL A 855 -1.11 20.46 -10.87
CA VAL A 855 0.02 19.81 -10.17
C VAL A 855 1.32 19.92 -10.98
N GLU A 856 1.24 19.90 -12.31
CA GLU A 856 2.35 20.16 -13.23
C GLU A 856 2.95 21.56 -13.01
N ARG A 857 2.11 22.61 -13.01
CA ARG A 857 2.58 23.99 -12.79
C ARG A 857 3.16 24.19 -11.40
N GLU A 858 2.55 23.58 -10.38
CA GLU A 858 3.07 23.61 -9.01
C GLU A 858 4.44 22.92 -8.92
N TRP A 859 4.62 21.77 -9.57
CA TRP A 859 5.90 21.07 -9.62
C TRP A 859 6.97 21.85 -10.38
N ILE A 860 6.65 22.40 -11.56
CA ILE A 860 7.59 23.19 -12.37
C ILE A 860 8.07 24.40 -11.57
N GLN A 861 7.15 25.16 -10.95
CA GLN A 861 7.53 26.29 -10.08
C GLN A 861 8.43 25.85 -8.94
N PHE A 862 8.09 24.75 -8.24
CA PHE A 862 8.91 24.21 -7.16
C PHE A 862 10.32 23.80 -7.64
N THR A 863 10.45 23.21 -8.83
CA THR A 863 11.77 22.85 -9.38
C THR A 863 12.60 24.05 -9.84
N GLU A 864 11.98 25.11 -10.36
CA GLU A 864 12.70 26.34 -10.71
C GLU A 864 13.09 27.13 -9.44
N ASP A 865 12.21 27.24 -8.44
CA ASP A 865 12.52 27.81 -7.12
C ASP A 865 13.71 27.07 -6.46
N LEU A 866 13.76 25.74 -6.57
CA LEU A 866 14.90 24.92 -6.12
C LEU A 866 16.15 25.13 -6.97
N ARG A 867 16.02 25.41 -8.27
CA ARG A 867 17.16 25.58 -9.18
C ARG A 867 17.91 26.89 -8.93
N VAL A 868 17.19 27.94 -8.57
CA VAL A 868 17.76 29.25 -8.21
C VAL A 868 18.14 29.38 -6.73
N MET A 869 17.89 28.35 -5.92
CA MET A 869 18.25 28.31 -4.50
C MET A 869 19.78 28.34 -4.34
N GLU A 870 20.28 29.32 -3.59
CA GLU A 870 21.68 29.36 -3.17
C GLU A 870 22.02 28.16 -2.24
N PRO A 871 23.26 27.64 -2.25
CA PRO A 871 23.65 26.55 -1.37
C PRO A 871 23.46 26.92 0.11
N ILE A 872 22.59 26.18 0.81
CA ILE A 872 22.34 26.40 2.24
C ILE A 872 23.56 25.88 3.01
N GLN A 873 24.25 26.78 3.70
CA GLN A 873 25.41 26.47 4.54
C GLN A 873 25.00 26.39 6.01
N ILE A 874 25.42 25.33 6.70
CA ILE A 874 25.03 25.05 8.08
C ILE A 874 26.28 24.67 8.88
N ASN A 875 26.60 25.43 9.92
CA ASN A 875 27.67 25.11 10.86
C ASN A 875 27.53 23.66 11.34
N ARG A 876 28.53 22.81 11.05
CA ARG A 876 28.56 21.44 11.56
C ARG A 876 28.62 21.50 13.09
N ASN A 877 29.64 22.18 13.62
CA ASN A 877 29.86 22.31 15.05
C ASN A 877 28.82 23.23 15.71
N VAL A 878 28.21 22.76 16.81
CA VAL A 878 27.23 23.52 17.61
C VAL A 878 27.86 24.34 18.76
N ARG A 879 29.19 24.46 18.78
CA ARG A 879 30.00 25.36 19.64
C ARG A 879 29.63 25.38 21.13
N PHE A 880 29.47 24.20 21.75
CA PHE A 880 29.34 24.05 23.20
C PHE A 880 30.69 23.66 23.85
N SER A 881 30.87 24.09 25.10
CA SER A 881 31.92 23.72 26.05
C SER A 881 31.33 22.91 27.21
N ASP A 882 32.18 22.19 27.95
CA ASP A 882 31.75 21.41 29.12
C ASP A 882 31.35 22.28 30.33
N GLU A 883 31.73 23.57 30.29
CA GLU A 883 31.34 24.60 31.26
C GLU A 883 29.97 25.25 30.95
N ASP A 884 29.40 25.02 29.75
CA ASP A 884 28.17 25.66 29.33
C ASP A 884 26.93 24.96 29.91
N THR A 885 25.90 25.73 30.24
CA THR A 885 24.58 25.17 30.57
C THR A 885 23.86 24.81 29.27
N VAL A 886 23.55 23.53 29.08
CA VAL A 886 22.97 23.00 27.84
C VAL A 886 21.56 22.49 28.04
N GLU A 887 20.61 22.98 27.25
CA GLU A 887 19.19 22.61 27.31
C GLU A 887 18.70 22.14 25.93
N LEU A 888 17.80 21.15 25.91
CA LEU A 888 17.15 20.68 24.69
C LEU A 888 15.73 21.25 24.57
N ILE A 889 15.43 21.84 23.43
CA ILE A 889 14.16 22.53 23.18
C ILE A 889 13.49 21.93 21.95
N GLY A 890 12.34 21.30 22.15
CA GLY A 890 11.55 20.67 21.10
C GLY A 890 10.26 21.41 20.80
N PHE A 891 9.90 21.53 19.53
CA PHE A 891 8.63 22.12 19.07
C PHE A 891 7.86 21.14 18.20
N ALA A 892 6.54 21.08 18.38
CA ALA A 892 5.61 20.27 17.57
C ALA A 892 4.50 21.14 16.98
N ASP A 893 4.12 20.85 15.74
CA ASP A 893 2.97 21.48 15.07
C ASP A 893 2.29 20.54 14.05
N ALA A 894 1.00 20.80 13.76
CA ALA A 894 0.26 20.12 12.71
C ALA A 894 -0.69 21.02 11.92
N SER A 895 -0.37 21.23 10.65
CA SER A 895 -1.29 21.79 9.66
C SER A 895 -2.41 20.80 9.33
N SER A 896 -3.63 21.30 9.11
CA SER A 896 -4.76 20.49 8.63
C SER A 896 -4.71 20.18 7.13
N SER A 897 -3.89 20.91 6.36
CA SER A 897 -3.81 20.80 4.90
C SER A 897 -2.67 19.91 4.42
N THR A 898 -1.53 19.91 5.12
CA THR A 898 -0.25 19.47 4.56
C THR A 898 0.38 18.34 5.38
N ALA A 899 1.03 18.66 6.50
CA ALA A 899 1.80 17.73 7.31
C ALA A 899 1.64 18.00 8.81
N HIS A 900 2.15 17.07 9.62
CA HIS A 900 2.53 17.30 11.01
C HIS A 900 4.04 17.11 11.15
N GLY A 901 4.67 17.87 12.03
CA GLY A 901 6.12 17.92 12.12
C GLY A 901 6.62 18.37 13.49
N CYS A 902 7.93 18.25 13.67
CA CYS A 902 8.62 18.70 14.86
C CYS A 902 10.08 19.06 14.55
N CYS A 903 10.65 19.97 15.34
CA CYS A 903 12.05 20.35 15.29
C CYS A 903 12.64 20.42 16.71
N ILE A 904 13.96 20.24 16.82
CA ILE A 904 14.69 20.25 18.09
C ILE A 904 15.92 21.16 17.96
N TYR A 905 16.13 21.99 18.97
CA TYR A 905 17.25 22.90 19.12
C TYR A 905 18.08 22.53 20.35
N LEU A 906 19.39 22.78 20.26
CA LEU A 906 20.28 22.85 21.40
C LEU A 906 20.37 24.33 21.81
N ARG A 907 19.99 24.65 23.05
CA ARG A 907 20.25 25.95 23.67
C ARG A 907 21.52 25.81 24.50
N VAL A 908 22.52 26.62 24.21
CA VAL A 908 23.81 26.66 24.91
C VAL A 908 23.91 28.02 25.60
N THR A 909 24.08 28.03 26.92
CA THR A 909 24.30 29.27 27.69
C THR A 909 25.67 29.21 28.34
N THR A 910 26.55 30.10 27.89
CA THR A 910 27.92 30.21 28.41
C THR A 910 27.94 30.72 29.85
N PRO A 911 29.02 30.49 30.63
CA PRO A 911 29.21 31.11 31.95
C PRO A 911 29.14 32.65 31.94
N THR A 912 29.37 33.28 30.79
CA THR A 912 29.25 34.75 30.60
C THR A 912 27.81 35.24 30.37
N GLY A 913 26.83 34.34 30.35
CA GLY A 913 25.42 34.65 30.08
C GLY A 913 25.04 34.77 28.60
N ASN A 914 25.99 34.66 27.67
CA ASN A 914 25.68 34.60 26.24
C ASN A 914 24.98 33.28 25.91
N THR A 915 23.81 33.37 25.28
CA THR A 915 22.99 32.23 24.86
C THR A 915 22.97 32.10 23.35
N THR A 916 23.10 30.88 22.83
CA THR A 916 22.87 30.55 21.41
C THR A 916 21.89 29.40 21.27
N LEU A 917 21.07 29.44 20.22
CA LEU A 917 20.22 28.34 19.78
C LEU A 917 20.73 27.77 18.46
N HIS A 918 20.82 26.44 18.39
CA HIS A 918 21.28 25.71 17.21
C HIS A 918 20.28 24.61 16.84
N LEU A 919 19.71 24.68 15.64
CA LEU A 919 18.87 23.60 15.09
C LEU A 919 19.67 22.28 15.05
N LEU A 920 19.23 21.27 15.81
CA LEU A 920 19.83 19.94 15.83
C LEU A 920 19.29 19.07 14.71
N CYS A 921 17.97 18.98 14.61
CA CYS A 921 17.26 18.08 13.71
C CYS A 921 15.78 18.44 13.58
N SER A 922 15.11 17.91 12.56
CA SER A 922 13.65 17.94 12.48
C SER A 922 13.10 16.70 11.78
N LYS A 923 11.81 16.41 11.96
CA LYS A 923 11.10 15.37 11.20
C LYS A 923 9.68 15.84 10.85
N SER A 924 9.20 15.40 9.69
CA SER A 924 7.89 15.74 9.14
C SER A 924 7.18 14.49 8.65
N ARG A 925 5.85 14.46 8.65
CA ARG A 925 5.04 13.46 7.94
C ARG A 925 3.83 14.09 7.28
N ILE A 926 3.64 13.77 6.00
CA ILE A 926 2.43 14.15 5.26
C ILE A 926 1.20 13.53 5.91
N ASN A 927 0.11 14.30 5.99
CA ASN A 927 -1.12 13.86 6.65
C ASN A 927 -1.85 12.76 5.85
N PRO A 928 -2.57 11.83 6.51
CA PRO A 928 -3.27 10.76 5.79
C PRO A 928 -4.37 11.25 4.85
N ILE A 929 -4.42 10.69 3.63
CA ILE A 929 -5.43 11.02 2.61
C ILE A 929 -6.87 10.71 3.11
N GLN A 930 -7.02 9.68 3.93
CA GLN A 930 -8.31 9.27 4.49
C GLN A 930 -8.71 10.17 5.67
N LYS A 931 -9.23 11.37 5.37
CA LYS A 931 -9.71 12.34 6.39
C LYS A 931 -10.85 11.83 7.29
N LYS A 932 -11.50 10.70 6.96
CA LYS A 932 -12.52 10.05 7.80
C LYS A 932 -11.89 9.49 9.08
N GLY A 933 -11.87 10.31 10.14
CA GLY A 933 -11.39 9.94 11.48
C GLY A 933 -10.07 10.60 11.90
N MET A 934 -9.50 11.51 11.10
CA MET A 934 -8.32 12.28 11.49
C MET A 934 -8.72 13.75 11.68
N THR A 935 -8.98 14.13 12.94
CA THR A 935 -9.32 15.50 13.35
C THR A 935 -8.05 16.33 13.55
N VAL A 936 -8.16 17.66 13.58
CA VAL A 936 -7.01 18.55 13.83
C VAL A 936 -6.32 18.24 15.18
N PRO A 937 -7.05 18.06 16.31
CA PRO A 937 -6.43 17.61 17.57
C PRO A 937 -5.71 16.26 17.48
N ARG A 938 -6.19 15.32 16.66
CA ARG A 938 -5.47 14.05 16.42
C ARG A 938 -4.19 14.25 15.60
N LEU A 939 -4.14 15.22 14.70
CA LEU A 939 -2.91 15.58 13.96
C LEU A 939 -1.89 16.26 14.89
N GLU A 940 -2.32 17.23 15.69
CA GLU A 940 -1.50 17.89 16.73
C GLU A 940 -0.94 16.85 17.72
N LEU A 941 -1.76 15.88 18.15
CA LEU A 941 -1.31 14.78 19.01
C LEU A 941 -0.30 13.86 18.30
N ASN A 942 -0.40 13.67 16.98
CA ASN A 942 0.61 12.94 16.21
C ASN A 942 1.91 13.75 16.05
N ALA A 943 1.85 15.10 16.01
CA ALA A 943 3.04 15.96 16.06
C ALA A 943 3.75 15.84 17.42
N ALA A 944 3.00 15.91 18.52
CA ALA A 944 3.54 15.72 19.87
C ALA A 944 4.14 14.32 20.05
N LEU A 945 3.53 13.27 19.48
CA LEU A 945 4.07 11.92 19.45
C LEU A 945 5.35 11.80 18.59
N LEU A 946 5.43 12.52 17.48
CA LEU A 946 6.63 12.54 16.64
C LEU A 946 7.78 13.24 17.38
N LEU A 947 7.48 14.35 18.06
CA LEU A 947 8.45 15.08 18.90
C LEU A 947 8.93 14.22 20.07
N SER A 948 8.04 13.54 20.81
CA SER A 948 8.46 12.73 21.96
C SER A 948 9.44 11.61 21.57
N LYS A 949 9.19 10.93 20.44
CA LYS A 949 10.10 9.93 19.88
C LYS A 949 11.42 10.54 19.42
N LEU A 950 11.38 11.66 18.69
CA LEU A 950 12.59 12.33 18.19
C LEU A 950 13.45 12.86 19.34
N MET A 951 12.84 13.44 20.37
CA MET A 951 13.54 13.93 21.57
C MET A 951 14.19 12.78 22.34
N SER A 952 13.48 11.67 22.57
CA SER A 952 14.07 10.47 23.21
C SER A 952 15.33 10.01 22.50
N LYS A 953 15.26 9.81 21.18
CA LYS A 953 16.44 9.40 20.40
C LYS A 953 17.57 10.44 20.44
N THR A 954 17.22 11.73 20.32
CA THR A 954 18.21 12.83 20.34
C THR A 954 18.91 12.91 21.69
N TYR A 955 18.16 12.86 22.80
CA TYR A 955 18.68 12.83 24.18
C TYR A 955 19.57 11.60 24.42
N ASP A 956 19.11 10.41 24.01
CA ASP A 956 19.85 9.15 24.17
C ASP A 956 21.18 9.10 23.40
N THR A 957 21.29 9.87 22.32
CA THR A 957 22.52 10.05 21.55
C THR A 957 23.39 11.18 22.11
N LEU A 958 22.82 12.33 22.48
CA LEU A 958 23.58 13.48 22.99
C LEU A 958 24.23 13.21 24.35
N LYS A 959 23.58 12.46 25.25
CA LYS A 959 24.09 12.13 26.60
C LYS A 959 25.42 11.37 26.63
N LEU A 960 25.93 10.94 25.47
CA LEU A 960 27.24 10.30 25.30
C LEU A 960 28.40 11.31 25.30
N LYS A 961 28.12 12.60 25.06
CA LYS A 961 29.10 13.69 25.00
C LYS A 961 28.66 14.98 25.71
N VAL A 962 27.37 15.13 26.01
CA VAL A 962 26.77 16.39 26.50
C VAL A 962 25.98 16.12 27.77
N ASN A 963 26.26 16.88 28.83
CA ASN A 963 25.45 16.89 30.04
C ASN A 963 24.23 17.82 29.86
N VAL A 964 23.09 17.27 29.44
CA VAL A 964 21.87 18.05 29.22
C VAL A 964 21.22 18.40 30.55
N SER A 965 21.18 19.70 30.89
CA SER A 965 20.65 20.20 32.15
C SER A 965 19.12 20.14 32.23
N LYS A 966 18.41 20.47 31.15
CA LYS A 966 16.93 20.44 31.06
C LYS A 966 16.43 20.12 29.66
N VAL A 967 15.18 19.68 29.58
CA VAL A 967 14.47 19.40 28.32
C VAL A 967 13.07 20.00 28.36
N TYR A 968 12.75 20.83 27.36
CA TYR A 968 11.48 21.53 27.21
C TYR A 968 10.80 21.14 25.90
N LEU A 969 9.48 20.91 25.95
CA LEU A 969 8.67 20.48 24.80
C LEU A 969 7.48 21.41 24.60
N PHE A 970 7.34 21.97 23.41
CA PHE A 970 6.32 22.96 23.08
C PHE A 970 5.28 22.43 22.10
N SER A 971 4.04 22.81 22.35
CA SER A 971 2.93 22.71 21.40
C SER A 971 2.00 23.90 21.60
N ASP A 972 1.45 24.42 20.51
CA ASP A 972 0.39 25.43 20.50
C ASP A 972 -1.02 24.84 20.64
N SER A 973 -1.15 23.51 20.65
CA SER A 973 -2.43 22.85 20.94
C SER A 973 -2.68 22.73 22.45
N GLN A 974 -3.52 23.62 22.97
CA GLN A 974 -4.02 23.52 24.34
C GLN A 974 -4.83 22.23 24.58
N ILE A 975 -5.46 21.66 23.54
CA ILE A 975 -6.20 20.39 23.61
C ILE A 975 -5.23 19.23 23.87
N VAL A 976 -4.11 19.17 23.13
CA VAL A 976 -3.07 18.15 23.35
C VAL A 976 -2.45 18.31 24.73
N LEU A 977 -2.09 19.53 25.13
CA LEU A 977 -1.53 19.80 26.46
C LEU A 977 -2.50 19.41 27.60
N ALA A 978 -3.81 19.59 27.42
CA ALA A 978 -4.82 19.11 28.36
C ALA A 978 -4.87 17.56 28.40
N TRP A 979 -4.96 16.90 27.24
CA TRP A 979 -4.93 15.44 27.16
C TRP A 979 -3.66 14.83 27.78
N LEU A 980 -2.50 15.47 27.63
CA LEU A 980 -1.23 15.07 28.25
C LEU A 980 -1.22 15.19 29.79
N LYS A 981 -2.17 15.92 30.39
CA LYS A 981 -2.38 16.01 31.85
C LYS A 981 -3.49 15.09 32.38
N MET A 982 -4.44 14.66 31.55
CA MET A 982 -5.58 13.81 31.96
C MET A 982 -5.21 12.34 32.25
N GLU A 983 -5.98 11.64 33.07
CA GLU A 983 -5.85 10.18 33.21
C GLU A 983 -6.20 9.43 31.92
N LEU A 984 -5.46 8.36 31.61
CA LEU A 984 -5.66 7.55 30.39
C LEU A 984 -7.05 6.86 30.35
N THR A 985 -7.58 6.54 31.53
CA THR A 985 -8.95 6.04 31.77
C THR A 985 -10.01 6.98 31.17
N ASN A 986 -9.80 8.29 31.28
CA ASN A 986 -10.72 9.32 30.83
C ASN A 986 -10.62 9.64 29.33
N LEU A 987 -9.68 9.05 28.58
CA LEU A 987 -9.47 9.35 27.16
C LEU A 987 -9.98 8.22 26.26
N GLN A 988 -10.49 8.54 25.07
CA GLN A 988 -10.84 7.53 24.06
C GLN A 988 -9.58 6.78 23.59
N ALA A 989 -9.72 5.51 23.22
CA ALA A 989 -8.59 4.59 23.02
C ALA A 989 -7.50 5.10 22.05
N TYR A 990 -7.88 5.79 20.96
CA TYR A 990 -6.93 6.38 20.01
C TYR A 990 -5.99 7.41 20.66
N VAL A 991 -6.56 8.28 21.51
CA VAL A 991 -5.86 9.35 22.22
C VAL A 991 -5.11 8.75 23.40
N ALA A 992 -5.76 7.92 24.22
CA ALA A 992 -5.16 7.25 25.37
C ALA A 992 -3.87 6.50 25.01
N ASN A 993 -3.88 5.70 23.94
CA ASN A 993 -2.69 4.95 23.52
C ASN A 993 -1.53 5.86 23.11
N ARG A 994 -1.80 7.03 22.52
CA ARG A 994 -0.76 8.00 22.11
C ARG A 994 -0.24 8.81 23.27
N VAL A 995 -1.12 9.29 24.14
CA VAL A 995 -0.77 9.97 25.39
C VAL A 995 0.06 9.06 26.28
N ASN A 996 -0.24 7.76 26.34
CA ASN A 996 0.59 6.78 27.06
C ASN A 996 2.02 6.72 26.51
N VAL A 997 2.19 6.57 25.18
CA VAL A 997 3.52 6.53 24.55
C VAL A 997 4.26 7.87 24.71
N ILE A 998 3.58 9.02 24.56
CA ILE A 998 4.19 10.34 24.82
C ILE A 998 4.70 10.40 26.26
N ARG A 999 3.85 10.07 27.24
CA ARG A 999 4.24 10.07 28.65
C ARG A 999 5.41 9.14 28.93
N GLN A 1000 5.41 7.92 28.39
CA GLN A 1000 6.52 6.97 28.55
C GLN A 1000 7.87 7.54 28.07
N HIS A 1001 7.89 8.29 26.96
CA HIS A 1001 9.11 8.94 26.48
C HIS A 1001 9.44 10.25 27.20
N THR A 1002 8.47 10.96 27.79
CA THR A 1002 8.66 12.32 28.32
C THR A 1002 8.43 12.45 29.83
N VAL A 1003 8.53 11.35 30.61
CA VAL A 1003 8.29 11.34 32.07
C VAL A 1003 9.10 12.41 32.81
N SER A 1004 10.35 12.62 32.39
CA SER A 1004 11.30 13.53 33.05
C SER A 1004 11.30 14.96 32.50
N TRP A 1005 10.42 15.29 31.54
CA TRP A 1005 10.49 16.54 30.77
C TRP A 1005 9.18 17.33 30.80
N GLN A 1006 9.28 18.64 30.55
CA GLN A 1006 8.16 19.55 30.75
C GLN A 1006 7.50 19.94 29.42
N TRP A 1007 6.21 19.64 29.31
CA TRP A 1007 5.36 20.10 28.20
C TRP A 1007 4.78 21.48 28.50
N LEU A 1008 4.92 22.40 27.55
CA LEU A 1008 4.62 23.83 27.69
C LEU A 1008 3.84 24.35 26.48
N TYR A 1009 3.11 25.44 26.69
CA TYR A 1009 2.38 26.14 25.63
C TYR A 1009 3.29 27.16 24.92
N ILE A 1010 3.07 27.35 23.61
CA ILE A 1010 3.65 28.42 22.81
C ILE A 1010 2.58 29.01 21.88
N SER A 1011 2.68 30.28 21.49
CA SER A 1011 1.84 30.83 20.43
C SER A 1011 2.32 30.33 19.06
N THR A 1012 1.39 30.12 18.12
CA THR A 1012 1.70 29.64 16.76
C THR A 1012 2.72 30.52 16.05
N ASP A 1013 2.65 31.85 16.19
CA ASP A 1013 3.61 32.79 15.59
C ASP A 1013 5.06 32.56 16.07
N ASN A 1014 5.24 32.06 17.30
CA ASN A 1014 6.54 31.72 17.87
C ASN A 1014 6.90 30.23 17.67
N ASN A 1015 6.09 29.43 16.98
CA ASN A 1015 6.31 27.99 16.82
C ASN A 1015 7.08 27.66 15.51
N PRO A 1016 8.41 27.40 15.54
CA PRO A 1016 9.17 27.10 14.33
C PRO A 1016 8.77 25.78 13.66
N ALA A 1017 8.00 24.90 14.34
CA ALA A 1017 7.48 23.69 13.73
C ALA A 1017 6.37 23.95 12.69
N ASP A 1018 5.72 25.13 12.70
CA ASP A 1018 4.72 25.54 11.70
C ASP A 1018 5.29 25.52 10.28
N LEU A 1019 6.54 25.98 10.13
CA LEU A 1019 7.30 25.92 8.87
C LEU A 1019 7.46 24.49 8.35
N VAL A 1020 7.58 23.49 9.24
CA VAL A 1020 7.68 22.06 8.90
C VAL A 1020 6.31 21.47 8.57
N SER A 1021 5.25 21.93 9.24
CA SER A 1021 3.90 21.38 9.06
C SER A 1021 3.22 21.92 7.79
N ARG A 1022 3.47 23.19 7.43
CA ARG A 1022 2.92 23.84 6.23
C ARG A 1022 3.83 23.71 5.01
N GLY A 1023 5.14 23.77 5.23
CA GLY A 1023 6.16 23.88 4.19
C GLY A 1023 6.37 25.31 3.71
N VAL A 1024 7.57 25.61 3.21
CA VAL A 1024 7.99 26.94 2.72
C VAL A 1024 8.75 26.82 1.40
N ARG A 1025 8.93 27.94 0.69
CA ARG A 1025 9.73 27.99 -0.55
C ARG A 1025 11.24 27.98 -0.24
N PRO A 1026 12.06 27.48 -1.16
CA PRO A 1026 13.53 27.43 -1.00
C PRO A 1026 14.19 28.75 -0.57
N HIS A 1027 13.82 29.87 -1.22
CA HIS A 1027 14.37 31.19 -0.90
C HIS A 1027 13.90 31.73 0.46
N GLU A 1028 12.68 31.40 0.90
CA GLU A 1028 12.14 31.82 2.20
C GLU A 1028 12.91 31.16 3.36
N LEU A 1029 13.30 29.88 3.21
CA LEU A 1029 14.03 29.14 4.26
C LEU A 1029 15.45 29.69 4.47
N SER A 1030 16.14 30.09 3.40
CA SER A 1030 17.53 30.56 3.48
C SER A 1030 17.69 31.79 4.39
N SER A 1031 16.72 32.71 4.38
CA SER A 1031 16.67 33.91 5.22
C SER A 1031 15.85 33.73 6.52
N CYS A 1032 15.46 32.51 6.88
CA CYS A 1032 14.53 32.28 8.00
C CYS A 1032 15.24 32.19 9.36
N GLU A 1033 15.51 33.34 9.98
CA GLU A 1033 16.08 33.46 11.33
C GLU A 1033 15.40 32.54 12.36
N GLN A 1034 14.07 32.48 12.37
CA GLN A 1034 13.29 31.67 13.31
C GLN A 1034 13.50 30.16 13.14
N TRP A 1035 13.93 29.70 11.95
CA TRP A 1035 14.23 28.29 11.69
C TRP A 1035 15.68 27.91 12.06
N TRP A 1036 16.63 28.80 11.84
CA TRP A 1036 18.04 28.51 12.11
C TRP A 1036 18.45 28.79 13.56
N HIS A 1037 17.89 29.86 14.13
CA HIS A 1037 18.21 30.37 15.47
C HIS A 1037 17.04 30.28 16.46
N GLY A 1038 15.88 29.76 16.03
CA GLY A 1038 14.72 29.57 16.90
C GLY A 1038 14.00 30.87 17.29
N PRO A 1039 13.00 30.78 18.19
CA PRO A 1039 12.27 31.94 18.70
C PRO A 1039 13.14 32.88 19.53
N ARG A 1040 13.02 34.20 19.26
CA ARG A 1040 13.90 35.23 19.87
C ARG A 1040 13.92 35.22 21.39
N PHE A 1041 12.80 34.93 22.06
CA PHE A 1041 12.69 34.91 23.53
C PHE A 1041 13.54 33.82 24.20
N LEU A 1042 14.09 32.86 23.45
CA LEU A 1042 14.98 31.83 23.97
C LEU A 1042 16.46 32.23 23.92
N ASN A 1043 16.79 33.33 23.22
CA ASN A 1043 18.13 33.92 23.21
C ASN A 1043 18.41 34.76 24.47
N ASP A 1044 17.38 35.09 25.25
CA ASP A 1044 17.54 35.72 26.55
C ASP A 1044 18.09 34.71 27.56
N SER A 1045 19.02 35.12 28.43
CA SER A 1045 19.68 34.23 29.40
C SER A 1045 18.69 33.68 30.43
N GLU A 1046 17.79 34.55 30.90
CA GLU A 1046 16.61 34.21 31.70
C GLU A 1046 15.35 34.41 30.86
N TYR A 1047 14.51 33.38 30.78
CA TYR A 1047 13.25 33.43 30.05
C TYR A 1047 12.15 32.73 30.87
N ASN A 1048 11.01 33.41 31.01
CA ASN A 1048 9.88 32.92 31.80
C ASN A 1048 8.77 32.44 30.88
N PHE A 1049 8.27 31.22 31.13
CA PHE A 1049 7.07 30.75 30.47
C PHE A 1049 5.84 31.42 31.10
N PRO A 1050 4.90 31.97 30.31
CA PRO A 1050 3.59 32.29 30.84
C PRO A 1050 2.96 30.98 31.32
N ILE A 1051 2.76 30.85 32.63
CA ILE A 1051 2.03 29.72 33.22
C ILE A 1051 0.58 29.88 32.77
N THR A 1052 0.27 29.32 31.61
CA THR A 1052 -1.10 29.23 31.14
C THR A 1052 -1.74 28.13 31.96
N GLU A 1053 -2.50 28.53 32.98
CA GLU A 1053 -3.43 27.63 33.65
C GLU A 1053 -4.32 27.04 32.57
N THR A 1054 -4.09 25.75 32.26
CA THR A 1054 -4.88 25.02 31.27
C THR A 1054 -6.27 24.82 31.85
N ASN A 1055 -7.14 25.82 31.68
CA ASN A 1055 -8.55 25.75 31.99
C ASN A 1055 -9.12 24.49 31.34
N THR A 1056 -9.37 23.47 32.14
CA THR A 1056 -10.03 22.24 31.71
C THR A 1056 -11.50 22.55 31.47
N SER A 1057 -11.79 23.12 30.30
CA SER A 1057 -13.14 23.29 29.81
C SER A 1057 -13.85 21.93 29.78
N SER A 1058 -15.11 21.90 30.19
CA SER A 1058 -15.92 20.67 30.27
C SER A 1058 -16.14 19.95 28.92
N ASP A 1059 -15.82 20.62 27.81
CA ASP A 1059 -16.06 20.17 26.43
C ASP A 1059 -14.77 19.75 25.67
N LEU A 1060 -13.77 19.22 26.37
CA LEU A 1060 -12.60 18.62 25.71
C LEU A 1060 -13.02 17.43 24.80
N PRO A 1061 -12.62 17.40 23.52
CA PRO A 1061 -13.00 16.33 22.62
C PRO A 1061 -12.36 14.99 23.02
N GLU A 1062 -13.00 13.89 22.63
CA GLU A 1062 -12.48 12.52 22.81
C GLU A 1062 -12.16 12.13 24.26
N VAL A 1063 -12.85 12.75 25.21
CA VAL A 1063 -12.95 12.33 26.62
C VAL A 1063 -14.07 11.30 26.77
N LYS A 1064 -13.90 10.32 27.66
CA LYS A 1064 -14.97 9.40 28.08
C LYS A 1064 -15.82 10.11 29.13
N HIS A 1065 -17.06 10.46 28.80
CA HIS A 1065 -18.01 10.94 29.81
C HIS A 1065 -18.44 9.77 30.71
N CYS A 1066 -17.85 9.69 31.90
CA CYS A 1066 -18.33 8.80 32.95
C CYS A 1066 -19.55 9.46 33.62
N LEU A 1067 -20.70 8.78 33.63
CA LEU A 1067 -21.86 9.19 34.43
C LEU A 1067 -21.60 8.87 35.90
N VAL A 1068 -20.87 9.75 36.58
CA VAL A 1068 -20.67 9.66 38.03
C VAL A 1068 -21.97 10.05 38.72
N LEU A 1069 -22.67 9.06 39.28
CA LEU A 1069 -23.72 9.30 40.27
C LEU A 1069 -23.06 9.62 41.62
N SER A 1070 -22.58 10.86 41.75
CA SER A 1070 -22.15 11.39 43.04
C SER A 1070 -23.38 11.59 43.92
N SER A 1071 -23.49 10.80 45.00
CA SER A 1071 -24.49 10.97 46.05
C SER A 1071 -24.11 12.15 46.95
N ASP A 1072 -24.04 13.35 46.38
CA ASP A 1072 -23.68 14.55 47.12
C ASP A 1072 -24.95 15.16 47.73
N HIS A 1073 -25.01 15.19 49.06
CA HIS A 1073 -26.22 15.50 49.83
C HIS A 1073 -26.56 17.00 49.88
N GLY A 1074 -26.14 17.78 48.88
CA GLY A 1074 -26.19 19.25 48.86
C GLY A 1074 -27.24 19.90 47.94
N SER A 1075 -27.81 19.19 46.96
CA SER A 1075 -28.84 19.73 46.06
C SER A 1075 -30.24 19.21 46.41
N HIS A 1076 -31.15 20.11 46.80
CA HIS A 1076 -32.54 19.77 47.18
C HIS A 1076 -33.42 19.23 46.04
N THR A 1077 -32.92 19.16 44.80
CA THR A 1077 -33.63 18.61 43.63
C THR A 1077 -33.63 17.09 43.63
N GLY A 1078 -34.81 16.46 43.62
CA GLY A 1078 -34.93 15.00 43.62
C GLY A 1078 -34.38 14.33 42.35
N PRO A 1079 -34.07 13.02 42.35
CA PRO A 1079 -33.50 12.33 41.17
C PRO A 1079 -34.35 12.44 39.91
N LEU A 1080 -35.68 12.45 40.06
CA LEU A 1080 -36.62 12.65 38.95
C LEU A 1080 -36.56 14.08 38.38
N GLU A 1081 -36.29 15.05 39.23
CA GLU A 1081 -36.25 16.48 38.89
C GLU A 1081 -34.99 16.85 38.13
N TYR A 1082 -33.84 16.29 38.52
CA TYR A 1082 -32.60 16.37 37.73
C TYR A 1082 -32.76 15.75 36.32
N VAL A 1083 -33.45 14.60 36.24
CA VAL A 1083 -33.77 13.96 34.95
C VAL A 1083 -34.70 14.84 34.10
N LEU A 1084 -35.71 15.46 34.71
CA LEU A 1084 -36.62 16.40 34.03
C LEU A 1084 -35.87 17.64 33.53
N GLU A 1085 -34.99 18.22 34.35
CA GLU A 1085 -34.18 19.38 33.95
C GLU A 1085 -33.28 19.07 32.75
N ARG A 1086 -32.50 17.97 32.82
CA ARG A 1086 -31.66 17.49 31.71
C ARG A 1086 -32.47 17.19 30.43
N LEU A 1087 -33.67 16.64 30.58
CA LEU A 1087 -34.55 16.36 29.45
C LEU A 1087 -35.04 17.66 28.81
N VAL A 1088 -35.46 18.65 29.60
CA VAL A 1088 -35.91 19.97 29.12
C VAL A 1088 -34.75 20.77 28.50
N SER A 1089 -33.55 20.75 29.09
CA SER A 1089 -32.40 21.50 28.59
C SER A 1089 -31.83 20.92 27.28
N ASN A 1090 -31.83 19.58 27.14
CA ASN A 1090 -31.10 18.91 26.06
C ASN A 1090 -31.98 18.32 24.94
N CYS A 1091 -33.32 18.32 25.08
CA CYS A 1091 -34.24 17.86 24.02
C CYS A 1091 -35.08 19.02 23.45
N SER A 1092 -34.82 19.36 22.19
CA SER A 1092 -35.61 20.33 21.43
C SER A 1092 -36.94 19.78 20.86
N ASP A 1093 -37.17 18.46 20.85
CA ASP A 1093 -38.45 17.84 20.44
C ASP A 1093 -39.22 17.30 21.67
N LEU A 1094 -40.36 17.94 21.98
CA LEU A 1094 -41.27 17.51 23.06
C LEU A 1094 -41.74 16.06 22.90
N ARG A 1095 -41.99 15.56 21.68
CA ARG A 1095 -42.40 14.15 21.48
C ARG A 1095 -41.26 13.18 21.81
N LYS A 1096 -40.01 13.57 21.56
CA LYS A 1096 -38.83 12.77 21.95
C LYS A 1096 -38.68 12.77 23.47
N MET A 1097 -38.85 13.94 24.11
CA MET A 1097 -38.79 14.13 25.55
C MET A 1097 -39.85 13.29 26.29
N VAL A 1098 -41.12 13.38 25.87
CA VAL A 1098 -42.25 12.60 26.42
C VAL A 1098 -42.03 11.09 26.27
N ARG A 1099 -41.53 10.63 25.10
CA ARG A 1099 -41.24 9.21 24.88
C ARG A 1099 -40.10 8.68 25.75
N LEU A 1100 -39.00 9.45 25.87
CA LEU A 1100 -37.88 9.12 26.77
C LEU A 1100 -38.35 8.99 28.21
N LEU A 1101 -39.07 10.01 28.71
CA LEU A 1101 -39.58 10.00 30.08
C LEU A 1101 -40.60 8.87 30.30
N ALA A 1102 -41.47 8.57 29.34
CA ALA A 1102 -42.41 7.45 29.46
C ALA A 1102 -41.70 6.09 29.57
N TYR A 1103 -40.61 5.85 28.83
CA TYR A 1103 -39.79 4.64 29.01
C TYR A 1103 -39.08 4.59 30.37
N ILE A 1104 -38.57 5.74 30.86
CA ILE A 1104 -37.95 5.84 32.20
C ILE A 1104 -39.00 5.53 33.29
N LEU A 1105 -40.20 6.10 33.20
CA LEU A 1105 -41.29 5.85 34.14
C LEU A 1105 -41.78 4.39 34.10
N ARG A 1106 -41.86 3.77 32.91
CA ARG A 1106 -42.14 2.34 32.76
C ARG A 1106 -41.08 1.47 33.45
N PHE A 1107 -39.80 1.79 33.26
CA PHE A 1107 -38.70 1.07 33.91
C PHE A 1107 -38.82 1.16 35.45
N LEU A 1108 -39.01 2.37 35.99
CA LEU A 1108 -39.24 2.59 37.42
C LEU A 1108 -40.50 1.86 37.94
N ASN A 1109 -41.57 1.82 37.15
CA ASN A 1109 -42.77 1.05 37.48
C ASN A 1109 -42.48 -0.45 37.57
N ASN A 1110 -41.75 -1.00 36.59
CA ASN A 1110 -41.43 -2.43 36.51
C ASN A 1110 -40.39 -2.87 37.55
N MET A 1111 -39.59 -1.95 38.11
CA MET A 1111 -38.73 -2.19 39.27
C MET A 1111 -39.49 -2.27 40.60
N ASN A 1112 -40.68 -1.67 40.71
CA ASN A 1112 -41.45 -1.68 41.95
C ASN A 1112 -42.23 -3.00 42.09
N LYS A 1113 -41.85 -3.83 43.06
CA LYS A 1113 -42.45 -5.15 43.31
C LYS A 1113 -43.96 -5.12 43.59
N ASN A 1114 -44.49 -3.97 44.03
CA ASN A 1114 -45.91 -3.81 44.41
C ASN A 1114 -46.77 -3.28 43.26
N LYS A 1115 -46.22 -3.09 42.06
CA LYS A 1115 -46.95 -2.63 40.87
C LYS A 1115 -47.00 -3.70 39.78
N THR A 1116 -48.06 -3.68 38.99
CA THR A 1116 -48.19 -4.53 37.81
C THR A 1116 -47.12 -4.17 36.78
N LYS A 1117 -46.40 -5.19 36.28
CA LYS A 1117 -45.34 -5.01 35.29
C LYS A 1117 -45.94 -4.78 33.89
N ILE A 1118 -45.44 -3.76 33.21
CA ILE A 1118 -45.87 -3.37 31.86
C ILE A 1118 -44.84 -3.92 30.86
N ASN A 1119 -45.20 -4.97 30.13
CA ASN A 1119 -44.31 -5.74 29.24
C ASN A 1119 -44.73 -5.68 27.76
N HIS A 1120 -45.40 -4.61 27.31
CA HIS A 1120 -45.77 -4.44 25.90
C HIS A 1120 -44.71 -3.64 25.12
N ASP A 1121 -44.40 -4.03 23.88
CA ASP A 1121 -43.31 -3.44 23.07
C ASP A 1121 -43.53 -1.96 22.68
N TYR A 1122 -44.74 -1.45 22.86
CA TYR A 1122 -45.12 -0.07 22.54
C TYR A 1122 -45.49 0.72 23.81
N LEU A 1123 -45.23 2.03 23.80
CA LEU A 1123 -45.74 2.96 24.82
C LEU A 1123 -47.24 3.18 24.64
N SER A 1124 -48.02 2.98 25.70
CA SER A 1124 -49.45 3.28 25.69
C SER A 1124 -49.72 4.80 25.73
N SER A 1125 -50.89 5.21 25.26
CA SER A 1125 -51.35 6.60 25.36
C SER A 1125 -51.38 7.10 26.82
N ALA A 1126 -51.66 6.23 27.78
CA ALA A 1126 -51.67 6.56 29.20
C ALA A 1126 -50.26 6.88 29.75
N GLU A 1127 -49.24 6.13 29.33
CA GLU A 1127 -47.85 6.37 29.72
C GLU A 1127 -47.30 7.65 29.07
N LEU A 1128 -47.61 7.88 27.79
CA LEU A 1128 -47.25 9.12 27.09
C LEU A 1128 -47.93 10.34 27.74
N ASN A 1129 -49.21 10.24 28.09
CA ASN A 1129 -49.91 11.33 28.76
C ASN A 1129 -49.38 11.57 30.18
N SER A 1130 -49.06 10.51 30.93
CA SER A 1130 -48.46 10.62 32.27
C SER A 1130 -47.09 11.32 32.23
N ALA A 1131 -46.24 10.97 31.26
CA ALA A 1131 -44.96 11.62 31.04
C ALA A 1131 -45.11 13.09 30.61
N LEU A 1132 -46.05 13.39 29.71
CA LEU A 1132 -46.36 14.77 29.30
C LEU A 1132 -46.85 15.61 30.48
N MET A 1133 -47.77 15.08 31.30
CA MET A 1133 -48.27 15.77 32.49
C MET A 1133 -47.19 16.00 33.55
N LEU A 1134 -46.19 15.12 33.68
CA LEU A 1134 -45.03 15.35 34.55
C LEU A 1134 -44.13 16.48 34.04
N ILE A 1135 -43.85 16.54 32.74
CA ILE A 1135 -43.08 17.65 32.13
C ILE A 1135 -43.83 18.98 32.28
N ILE A 1136 -45.15 18.99 32.05
CA ILE A 1136 -45.99 20.19 32.22
C ILE A 1136 -45.98 20.65 33.68
N LYS A 1137 -46.13 19.73 34.64
CA LYS A 1137 -46.06 20.06 36.08
C LYS A 1137 -44.71 20.62 36.50
N TYR A 1138 -43.61 20.06 35.98
CA TYR A 1138 -42.25 20.56 36.25
C TYR A 1138 -42.04 21.98 35.71
N GLU A 1139 -42.39 22.25 34.45
CA GLU A 1139 -42.33 23.61 33.88
C GLU A 1139 -43.29 24.57 34.61
N GLN A 1140 -44.47 24.12 35.02
CA GLN A 1140 -45.39 24.93 35.82
C GLN A 1140 -44.78 25.30 37.18
N HIS A 1141 -44.19 24.34 37.90
CA HIS A 1141 -43.52 24.59 39.17
C HIS A 1141 -42.33 25.53 39.00
N LYS A 1142 -41.51 25.35 37.94
CA LYS A 1142 -40.30 26.14 37.69
C LYS A 1142 -40.56 27.62 37.35
N TYR A 1143 -41.71 27.94 36.75
CA TYR A 1143 -42.02 29.31 36.27
C TYR A 1143 -43.19 30.00 37.00
N PHE A 1144 -43.98 29.28 37.79
CA PHE A 1144 -45.14 29.81 38.52
C PHE A 1144 -45.18 29.32 39.97
N GLU A 1145 -44.01 29.03 40.57
CA GLU A 1145 -43.87 28.53 41.94
C GLU A 1145 -44.69 29.37 42.92
N THR A 1146 -44.54 30.70 42.89
CA THR A 1146 -45.21 31.65 43.77
C THR A 1146 -46.73 31.65 43.66
N GLU A 1147 -47.28 31.50 42.45
CA GLU A 1147 -48.72 31.47 42.19
C GLU A 1147 -49.33 30.12 42.57
N ILE A 1148 -48.60 29.02 42.32
CA ILE A 1148 -49.01 27.66 42.72
C ILE A 1148 -49.03 27.57 44.25
N ASP A 1149 -48.00 28.07 44.93
CA ASP A 1149 -47.94 28.10 46.40
C ASP A 1149 -49.07 28.95 47.00
N SER A 1150 -49.40 30.08 46.38
CA SER A 1150 -50.50 30.96 46.81
C SER A 1150 -51.87 30.30 46.64
N LEU A 1151 -52.07 29.57 45.53
CA LEU A 1151 -53.28 28.80 45.26
C LEU A 1151 -53.43 27.60 46.21
N CYS A 1152 -52.36 26.86 46.47
CA CYS A 1152 -52.36 25.75 47.44
C CYS A 1152 -52.60 26.22 48.89
N LYS A 1153 -52.30 27.49 49.19
CA LYS A 1153 -52.54 28.13 50.50
C LYS A 1153 -53.86 28.91 50.59
N ASN A 1154 -54.76 28.77 49.60
CA ASN A 1154 -56.09 29.42 49.53
C ASN A 1154 -56.06 30.97 49.64
N ASN A 1155 -54.98 31.63 49.25
CA ASN A 1155 -54.87 33.09 49.29
C ASN A 1155 -55.30 33.74 47.96
N ASN A 1156 -56.08 34.83 48.04
CA ASN A 1156 -56.53 35.56 46.85
C ASN A 1156 -55.35 36.24 46.11
N LEU A 1157 -55.20 35.92 44.82
CA LEU A 1157 -54.21 36.52 43.93
C LEU A 1157 -54.47 38.03 43.77
N LYS A 1158 -53.52 38.87 44.25
CA LYS A 1158 -53.64 40.34 44.18
C LYS A 1158 -53.11 40.90 42.84
N GLY A 1159 -53.97 41.67 42.16
CA GLY A 1159 -53.55 42.64 41.14
C GLY A 1159 -53.84 42.25 39.69
N ASN A 1160 -54.14 43.26 38.86
CA ASN A 1160 -54.56 43.13 37.46
C ASN A 1160 -53.45 42.63 36.52
N GLN A 1161 -53.12 41.34 36.60
CA GLN A 1161 -52.60 40.60 35.46
C GLN A 1161 -53.56 39.45 35.17
N LYS A 1162 -54.22 39.49 34.00
CA LYS A 1162 -54.86 38.29 33.43
C LYS A 1162 -53.82 37.16 33.51
N PRO A 1163 -54.14 35.99 34.09
CA PRO A 1163 -53.14 34.95 34.25
C PRO A 1163 -52.60 34.59 32.87
N LYS A 1164 -51.32 34.86 32.64
CA LYS A 1164 -50.59 34.47 31.41
C LYS A 1164 -50.35 32.96 31.36
N THR A 1165 -51.08 32.17 32.14
CA THR A 1165 -51.10 30.70 32.10
C THR A 1165 -51.44 30.17 30.70
N SER A 1166 -52.32 30.85 29.95
CA SER A 1166 -52.59 30.56 28.53
C SER A 1166 -51.82 31.46 27.53
N SER A 1167 -50.75 32.13 27.97
CA SER A 1167 -49.93 32.98 27.10
C SER A 1167 -48.44 32.67 27.19
N TYR A 1168 -47.90 32.28 28.34
CA TYR A 1168 -46.50 31.92 28.50
C TYR A 1168 -46.27 30.41 28.35
N ILE A 1169 -47.09 29.58 28.99
CA ILE A 1169 -47.13 28.13 28.67
C ILE A 1169 -47.57 27.97 27.21
N THR A 1170 -48.63 28.67 26.78
CA THR A 1170 -49.01 28.67 25.36
C THR A 1170 -47.96 29.32 24.46
N LYS A 1171 -47.06 30.23 24.92
CA LYS A 1171 -45.92 30.69 24.09
C LYS A 1171 -44.77 29.71 24.03
N ARG A 1172 -44.47 28.96 25.10
CA ARG A 1172 -43.41 27.93 25.08
C ARG A 1172 -43.88 26.65 24.40
N ILE A 1173 -45.09 26.19 24.70
CA ILE A 1173 -45.79 25.17 23.91
C ILE A 1173 -45.99 25.67 22.48
N SER A 1174 -46.34 26.94 22.22
CA SER A 1174 -46.31 27.50 20.85
C SER A 1174 -44.91 27.49 20.27
N HIS A 1175 -43.82 27.73 21.01
CA HIS A 1175 -42.47 27.61 20.47
C HIS A 1175 -42.16 26.15 20.07
N TYR A 1176 -42.63 25.19 20.87
CA TYR A 1176 -42.61 23.76 20.54
C TYR A 1176 -43.67 23.29 19.53
N TYR A 1177 -44.68 24.11 19.18
CA TYR A 1177 -45.73 23.88 18.14
C TYR A 1177 -45.52 24.73 16.87
N THR A 1178 -44.63 25.72 16.91
CA THR A 1178 -44.11 26.52 15.78
C THR A 1178 -42.70 26.05 15.39
N ALA A 1179 -42.30 24.92 15.97
CA ALA A 1179 -41.33 23.98 15.43
C ALA A 1179 -42.04 22.74 14.84
N TYR A 1180 -43.26 22.89 14.29
CA TYR A 1180 -44.08 21.87 13.61
C TYR A 1180 -44.75 22.38 12.33
#